data_AF-A0A9P9WCX4-F1
#
_entry.id   AF-A0A9P9WCX4-F1
#
_cell.length_a   1.000
_cell.length_b   1.000
_cell.length_c   1.000
_cell.angle_alpha   90.00
_cell.angle_beta   90.00
_cell.angle_gamma   90.00
#
_symmetry.space_group_name_H-M   'P 1'
#
loop_
_entity.id
_entity.type
_entity.pdbx_description
1 polymer ?
#
loop_
_entity_poly.entity_id
_entity_poly.type
_entity_poly.pdbx_seq_one_letter_code
_entity_poly.pdbx_strand_id
1 'polypeptide(L)'
;MTPNGEATVGSSDGPRQKSRATPDTLRAGCIAMVEKEGQARRAEILSVKDTKSGRQFYCNFDNFNKRLDEWVPVRRIDFEQDVEWPNPDKDKAKDGKNKKASTATGAGPKKSAVSKKAQKRPSKREQSVTSEALTPHPWTDFVESQSTSKAPSTPRELELKAGETPAAALDDMDVDDDDATPEVKKEDDGFSREAEIEKLRTGGSMTQNPTELARIRNISKVQFGKFDLFPWYFSPYPEAFTQEDVIYICEFCLLYYGDEKSFHRHRAKCTLQHPPGNEIYRDDYVSFFEIDGRRQRTWCRNLCLLSKMFLDHKTLYYDVDPFLFYVMTQKTEKGQHLVGYFSKEKESADGYNVACILTLPQYQRKGFGRLLIQFSYELSKVEGKLGSPEKPLSDLGLLSYRQYWSENILDLLLDNNERDDRVSIESISTSLAMTPQDVEHTLQALKMQVYHKGEHKLVIPQKMINQREKAKLKQKRYIDPDRIQWKPPVFTASSRTWGCLCVIFSSPSLVHSRLDLRAYDAAGRGTPQWNSAPAPELIDKLPWGFYGVQGILRILAPIRQPNATLQLLAQQHLHQTMASATTTSKRPPINASHLDASSSSHKPINLLRGWPAPSLLPTAALQQASAAVLSDPSIYTPALQYGPDPGYQPLREELASWFSRFYGTDEVADRIAITGGASQSIAGILQSFTDPSYTRAIWMVAPCYFLACPIFRDAGFDGRLRAVPEDAEGINLEYLEREIEKLEEVRGDSRVGNQPLYKDPKPYRKIYRHVIYCVPSFSNPSGKTMSLRRRQALVQLARKWDALVIADDVYDMLQWPIASSSVEAPHPSSLSRALLPRLVDIDLPLGPSPHDAPGQHFGHAISNGSFSKLVAPGMRTGWVDATPDFALGVSQTGSSRSGGAPSQFSASMLYQLLHSGALDRHIEEALKPAYQRRHARLMEAVQKVLVPLGADVRVSSLVQQGGDKEKENVFGGYFVWMSFPGGPPAKIIADRCRAVNLAIGYGAQFEVQGDESIKFDTDIRLCFAWEPEDDLVEAIERLGDVVRELKDNKFDSKDAGAGEGDLDALK
;
A
#
# COMPACT_ATOMS: atom_id res chain seq x y z
N MET A 1 -47.45 -9.25 -12.75
CA MET A 1 -46.53 -8.55 -11.82
C MET A 1 -46.92 -8.93 -10.41
N THR A 2 -45.96 -9.39 -9.62
CA THR A 2 -45.92 -9.23 -8.17
C THR A 2 -44.47 -8.81 -7.85
N PRO A 3 -44.24 -7.84 -6.95
CA PRO A 3 -42.92 -7.26 -6.73
C PRO A 3 -42.05 -8.10 -5.77
N ASN A 4 -40.87 -7.57 -5.47
CA ASN A 4 -39.81 -8.07 -4.58
C ASN A 4 -38.82 -9.04 -5.25
N GLY A 5 -37.74 -8.48 -5.78
CA GLY A 5 -36.46 -9.19 -5.86
C GLY A 5 -35.82 -9.13 -4.48
N GLU A 6 -35.82 -10.24 -3.75
CA GLU A 6 -35.28 -10.31 -2.40
C GLU A 6 -33.76 -10.14 -2.41
N ALA A 7 -33.23 -9.16 -1.67
CA ALA A 7 -31.84 -9.19 -1.28
C ALA A 7 -31.71 -10.16 -0.10
N THR A 8 -31.13 -11.33 -0.34
CA THR A 8 -30.93 -12.36 0.69
C THR A 8 -29.52 -12.24 1.28
N VAL A 9 -29.45 -11.77 2.53
CA VAL A 9 -28.22 -11.85 3.32
C VAL A 9 -27.84 -13.33 3.47
N GLY A 10 -26.56 -13.61 3.19
CA GLY A 10 -26.02 -14.96 3.11
C GLY A 10 -26.19 -15.72 1.79
N SER A 11 -26.25 -15.03 0.65
CA SER A 11 -26.35 -15.60 -0.72
C SER A 11 -25.24 -16.63 -1.07
N SER A 12 -25.43 -17.88 -0.65
CA SER A 12 -24.65 -19.05 -1.07
C SER A 12 -25.60 -20.19 -1.49
N ASP A 13 -25.40 -20.73 -2.69
CA ASP A 13 -26.30 -21.74 -3.31
C ASP A 13 -26.27 -23.09 -2.57
N GLY A 14 -27.11 -23.22 -1.53
CA GLY A 14 -27.38 -24.48 -0.86
C GLY A 14 -28.13 -24.30 0.48
N PRO A 15 -29.03 -25.23 0.85
CA PRO A 15 -29.80 -25.14 2.09
C PRO A 15 -28.88 -25.23 3.32
N ARG A 16 -28.78 -24.11 4.07
CA ARG A 16 -28.00 -24.02 5.31
C ARG A 16 -28.57 -24.93 6.40
N GLN A 17 -27.69 -25.55 7.19
CA GLN A 17 -28.10 -26.36 8.35
C GLN A 17 -28.66 -25.48 9.45
N LYS A 18 -29.75 -25.94 10.10
CA LYS A 18 -30.41 -25.24 11.21
C LYS A 18 -30.24 -26.04 12.51
N SER A 19 -29.79 -25.37 13.56
CA SER A 19 -29.87 -25.88 14.94
C SER A 19 -29.67 -24.78 15.98
N ARG A 20 -30.19 -25.01 17.19
CA ARG A 20 -30.06 -24.10 18.34
C ARG A 20 -28.59 -23.85 18.67
N ALA A 21 -28.24 -22.57 18.82
CA ALA A 21 -26.92 -22.14 19.24
C ALA A 21 -26.89 -21.74 20.72
N THR A 22 -25.69 -21.69 21.28
CA THR A 22 -25.36 -20.99 22.54
C THR A 22 -24.38 -19.84 22.27
N PRO A 23 -24.24 -18.86 23.19
CA PRO A 23 -23.32 -17.73 23.06
C PRO A 23 -21.83 -18.09 22.83
N ASP A 24 -21.43 -19.32 23.14
CA ASP A 24 -20.06 -19.83 22.95
C ASP A 24 -19.87 -20.66 21.66
N THR A 25 -20.97 -21.09 21.03
CA THR A 25 -20.94 -21.81 19.73
C THR A 25 -21.13 -20.88 18.52
N LEU A 26 -21.65 -19.68 18.76
CA LEU A 26 -22.05 -18.72 17.72
C LEU A 26 -20.82 -18.07 17.08
N ARG A 27 -20.64 -18.24 15.76
CA ARG A 27 -19.44 -17.82 15.01
C ARG A 27 -19.77 -16.94 13.80
N ALA A 28 -18.75 -16.37 13.18
CA ALA A 28 -18.92 -15.62 11.93
C ALA A 28 -19.50 -16.50 10.81
N GLY A 29 -20.30 -15.92 9.92
CA GLY A 29 -21.05 -16.61 8.86
C GLY A 29 -22.36 -17.28 9.32
N CYS A 30 -22.66 -17.29 10.63
CA CYS A 30 -23.97 -17.72 11.15
C CYS A 30 -25.03 -16.66 10.87
N ILE A 31 -26.26 -17.10 10.57
CA ILE A 31 -27.44 -16.24 10.46
C ILE A 31 -28.39 -16.56 11.61
N ALA A 32 -28.67 -15.55 12.43
CA ALA A 32 -29.51 -15.65 13.62
C ALA A 32 -30.66 -14.63 13.57
N MET A 33 -31.66 -14.82 14.44
CA MET A 33 -32.66 -13.80 14.69
C MET A 33 -32.13 -12.84 15.75
N VAL A 34 -32.09 -11.55 15.40
CA VAL A 34 -31.49 -10.48 16.22
C VAL A 34 -32.51 -9.36 16.38
N GLU A 35 -32.78 -8.97 17.62
CA GLU A 35 -33.67 -7.86 17.94
C GLU A 35 -33.10 -6.54 17.43
N LYS A 36 -33.87 -5.81 16.61
CA LYS A 36 -33.56 -4.45 16.15
C LYS A 36 -34.83 -3.62 16.17
N GLU A 37 -34.76 -2.44 16.79
CA GLU A 37 -35.90 -1.52 16.93
C GLU A 37 -37.16 -2.19 17.55
N GLY A 38 -36.95 -3.11 18.51
CA GLY A 38 -38.02 -3.87 19.18
C GLY A 38 -38.60 -5.04 18.37
N GLN A 39 -38.01 -5.39 17.23
CA GLN A 39 -38.46 -6.47 16.36
C GLN A 39 -37.34 -7.47 16.09
N ALA A 40 -37.62 -8.78 16.19
CA ALA A 40 -36.67 -9.81 15.79
C ALA A 40 -36.50 -9.83 14.25
N ARG A 41 -35.27 -9.68 13.76
CA ARG A 41 -34.95 -9.65 12.32
C ARG A 41 -33.79 -10.60 12.00
N ARG A 42 -33.83 -11.21 10.82
CA ARG A 42 -32.77 -12.09 10.30
C ARG A 42 -31.48 -11.28 10.08
N ALA A 43 -30.34 -11.77 10.56
CA ALA A 43 -29.05 -11.09 10.41
C ALA A 43 -27.87 -12.06 10.34
N GLU A 44 -26.89 -11.79 9.46
CA GLU A 44 -25.62 -12.53 9.37
C GLU A 44 -24.58 -11.90 10.31
N ILE A 45 -23.93 -12.76 11.09
CA ILE A 45 -22.88 -12.40 12.03
C ILE A 45 -21.58 -12.35 11.24
N LEU A 46 -21.08 -11.14 10.99
CA LEU A 46 -19.85 -10.92 10.23
C LEU A 46 -18.60 -10.96 11.11
N SER A 47 -18.74 -10.72 12.41
CA SER A 47 -17.63 -10.71 13.36
C SER A 47 -18.09 -10.94 14.80
N VAL A 48 -17.14 -11.32 15.66
CA VAL A 48 -17.33 -11.53 17.11
C VAL A 48 -16.19 -10.81 17.82
N LYS A 49 -16.49 -10.12 18.93
CA LYS A 49 -15.46 -9.60 19.84
C LYS A 49 -15.89 -9.75 21.29
N ASP A 50 -14.92 -9.95 22.16
CA ASP A 50 -15.13 -9.92 23.61
C ASP A 50 -14.79 -8.51 24.14
N THR A 51 -15.66 -7.95 24.97
CA THR A 51 -15.57 -6.61 25.57
C THR A 51 -15.70 -6.69 27.09
N LYS A 52 -15.48 -5.58 27.81
CA LYS A 52 -15.70 -5.54 29.27
C LYS A 52 -17.14 -5.89 29.69
N SER A 53 -18.14 -5.66 28.85
CA SER A 53 -19.54 -6.07 29.09
C SER A 53 -19.86 -7.52 28.68
N GLY A 54 -18.89 -8.26 28.14
CA GLY A 54 -19.04 -9.60 27.59
C GLY A 54 -18.95 -9.65 26.07
N ARG A 55 -19.43 -10.74 25.47
CA ARG A 55 -19.35 -10.98 24.01
C ARG A 55 -20.32 -10.10 23.23
N GLN A 56 -19.83 -9.51 22.14
CA GLN A 56 -20.59 -8.72 21.19
C GLN A 56 -20.42 -9.30 19.78
N PHE A 57 -21.49 -9.25 18.99
CA PHE A 57 -21.56 -9.78 17.64
C PHE A 57 -21.82 -8.64 16.65
N TYR A 58 -21.09 -8.59 15.54
CA TYR A 58 -21.29 -7.58 14.50
C TYR A 58 -22.25 -8.12 13.45
N CYS A 59 -23.46 -7.57 13.41
CA CYS A 59 -24.57 -8.12 12.63
C CYS A 59 -24.93 -7.24 11.43
N ASN A 60 -24.93 -7.84 10.24
CA ASN A 60 -25.54 -7.28 9.04
C ASN A 60 -26.97 -7.82 8.89
N PHE A 61 -27.94 -6.92 8.79
CA PHE A 61 -29.37 -7.26 8.85
C PHE A 61 -29.97 -7.44 7.46
N ASP A 62 -30.91 -8.37 7.32
CA ASP A 62 -31.48 -8.71 6.02
C ASP A 62 -32.18 -7.50 5.36
N ASN A 63 -31.84 -7.21 4.11
CA ASN A 63 -32.24 -6.01 3.36
C ASN A 63 -31.75 -4.66 3.95
N PHE A 64 -30.77 -4.62 4.87
CA PHE A 64 -30.14 -3.38 5.33
C PHE A 64 -28.80 -3.07 4.62
N ASN A 65 -28.58 -1.79 4.32
CA ASN A 65 -27.29 -1.27 3.90
C ASN A 65 -26.23 -1.45 5.01
N LYS A 66 -25.01 -1.88 4.67
CA LYS A 66 -23.91 -2.15 5.63
C LYS A 66 -23.54 -0.98 6.56
N ARG A 67 -23.90 0.26 6.21
CA ARG A 67 -23.78 1.44 7.11
C ARG A 67 -24.69 1.36 8.35
N LEU A 68 -25.64 0.42 8.37
CA LEU A 68 -26.60 0.17 9.46
C LEU A 68 -26.29 -1.11 10.25
N ASP A 69 -25.10 -1.70 10.02
CA ASP A 69 -24.55 -2.80 10.80
C ASP A 69 -24.13 -2.31 12.20
N GLU A 70 -24.31 -3.15 13.21
CA GLU A 70 -24.09 -2.78 14.60
C GLU A 70 -23.52 -3.94 15.44
N TRP A 71 -22.83 -3.58 16.52
CA TRP A 71 -22.43 -4.51 17.57
C TRP A 71 -23.61 -4.75 18.52
N VAL A 72 -24.14 -5.97 18.51
CA VAL A 72 -25.20 -6.38 19.44
C VAL A 72 -24.60 -7.20 20.59
N PRO A 73 -25.01 -6.94 21.85
CA PRO A 73 -24.66 -7.81 22.97
C PRO A 73 -25.48 -9.11 22.91
N VAL A 74 -24.96 -10.18 23.53
CA VAL A 74 -25.60 -11.51 23.61
C VAL A 74 -27.13 -11.44 23.78
N ARG A 75 -27.63 -10.61 24.71
CA ARG A 75 -29.06 -10.48 25.05
C ARG A 75 -29.99 -10.00 23.93
N ARG A 76 -29.47 -9.50 22.80
CA ARG A 76 -30.26 -9.09 21.61
C ARG A 76 -30.33 -10.19 20.56
N ILE A 77 -29.72 -11.35 20.79
CA ILE A 77 -29.82 -12.52 19.90
C ILE A 77 -30.83 -13.49 20.50
N ASP A 78 -31.77 -13.93 19.67
CA ASP A 78 -32.73 -14.97 20.02
C ASP A 78 -32.05 -16.35 19.90
N PHE A 79 -31.87 -17.01 21.04
CA PHE A 79 -31.35 -18.38 21.15
C PHE A 79 -32.47 -19.42 21.35
N GLU A 80 -33.74 -19.00 21.38
CA GLU A 80 -34.86 -19.94 21.41
C GLU A 80 -35.06 -20.58 20.03
N GLN A 81 -34.92 -19.77 18.97
CA GLN A 81 -34.98 -20.17 17.56
C GLN A 81 -33.69 -20.86 17.07
N ASP A 82 -33.80 -21.67 16.01
CA ASP A 82 -32.63 -22.31 15.37
C ASP A 82 -31.81 -21.32 14.53
N VAL A 83 -30.48 -21.37 14.69
CA VAL A 83 -29.52 -20.59 13.91
C VAL A 83 -29.18 -21.31 12.61
N GLU A 84 -29.11 -20.56 11.50
CA GLU A 84 -28.62 -21.03 10.20
C GLU A 84 -27.09 -20.94 10.17
N TRP A 85 -26.44 -22.11 10.20
CA TRP A 85 -24.97 -22.19 10.16
C TRP A 85 -24.43 -21.92 8.75
N PRO A 86 -23.21 -21.38 8.61
CA PRO A 86 -22.56 -21.31 7.31
C PRO A 86 -22.42 -22.73 6.74
N ASN A 87 -22.71 -22.89 5.45
CA ASN A 87 -22.45 -24.15 4.75
C ASN A 87 -20.95 -24.47 4.84
N PRO A 88 -20.55 -25.72 5.14
CA PRO A 88 -19.14 -26.10 5.03
C PRO A 88 -18.68 -25.93 3.59
N ASP A 89 -17.46 -25.42 3.41
CA ASP A 89 -16.82 -25.38 2.10
C ASP A 89 -16.74 -26.78 1.48
N LYS A 90 -16.81 -26.85 0.14
CA LYS A 90 -16.90 -28.13 -0.58
C LYS A 90 -15.57 -28.84 -0.65
N ASP A 91 -15.18 -29.47 0.46
CA ASP A 91 -14.21 -30.54 0.51
C ASP A 91 -14.55 -31.61 -0.54
N LYS A 92 -13.58 -31.90 -1.41
CA LYS A 92 -13.71 -32.97 -2.42
C LYS A 92 -13.49 -34.32 -1.74
N ALA A 93 -14.60 -34.88 -1.25
CA ALA A 93 -14.62 -36.08 -0.42
C ALA A 93 -13.80 -37.26 -0.98
N LYS A 94 -13.05 -37.91 -0.08
CA LYS A 94 -12.54 -39.29 -0.27
C LYS A 94 -13.69 -40.25 -0.02
N ASP A 95 -14.08 -41.03 -1.03
CA ASP A 95 -15.21 -41.97 -0.89
C ASP A 95 -14.77 -43.38 -0.51
N GLY A 96 -15.41 -43.96 0.51
CA GLY A 96 -14.88 -45.08 1.30
C GLY A 96 -15.93 -46.15 1.63
N LYS A 97 -16.29 -46.95 0.63
CA LYS A 97 -17.03 -48.25 0.69
C LYS A 97 -17.66 -48.65 2.05
N ASN A 98 -18.97 -48.93 2.04
CA ASN A 98 -19.39 -50.26 2.48
C ASN A 98 -20.65 -50.82 1.79
N LYS A 99 -20.89 -52.12 1.98
CA LYS A 99 -21.79 -52.96 1.17
C LYS A 99 -23.21 -53.06 1.72
N LYS A 100 -24.18 -53.21 0.81
CA LYS A 100 -25.10 -54.38 0.81
C LYS A 100 -25.54 -54.69 -0.63
N ALA A 101 -26.19 -55.83 -0.86
CA ALA A 101 -26.21 -56.48 -2.17
C ALA A 101 -27.58 -57.06 -2.56
N SER A 102 -27.82 -57.15 -3.87
CA SER A 102 -28.76 -58.12 -4.46
C SER A 102 -28.32 -58.51 -5.88
N THR A 103 -28.14 -59.82 -6.06
CA THR A 103 -27.76 -60.57 -7.27
C THR A 103 -28.61 -60.31 -8.53
N ALA A 104 -27.96 -60.26 -9.69
CA ALA A 104 -28.46 -60.88 -10.93
C ALA A 104 -27.31 -61.18 -11.94
N THR A 105 -27.41 -62.32 -12.62
CA THR A 105 -26.55 -62.78 -13.75
C THR A 105 -26.86 -62.02 -15.06
N GLY A 106 -25.99 -61.93 -16.08
CA GLY A 106 -24.61 -62.44 -16.24
C GLY A 106 -24.20 -62.57 -17.72
N ALA A 107 -22.89 -62.65 -18.01
CA ALA A 107 -22.22 -63.12 -19.25
C ALA A 107 -22.62 -62.59 -20.66
N GLY A 108 -21.64 -62.11 -21.45
CA GLY A 108 -21.77 -62.01 -22.92
C GLY A 108 -20.89 -60.94 -23.63
N PRO A 109 -19.91 -61.32 -24.49
CA PRO A 109 -19.02 -60.36 -25.16
C PRO A 109 -18.97 -60.46 -26.71
N LYS A 110 -18.20 -59.54 -27.35
CA LYS A 110 -17.79 -59.46 -28.80
C LYS A 110 -18.83 -58.80 -29.73
N LYS A 111 -18.48 -58.27 -30.92
CA LYS A 111 -17.29 -57.60 -31.52
C LYS A 111 -17.75 -56.97 -32.86
N SER A 112 -16.95 -56.08 -33.48
CA SER A 112 -16.96 -55.73 -34.94
C SER A 112 -18.19 -54.98 -35.51
N ALA A 113 -18.12 -54.29 -36.67
CA ALA A 113 -17.05 -53.54 -37.35
C ALA A 113 -17.61 -52.77 -38.58
N VAL A 114 -16.84 -51.81 -39.14
CA VAL A 114 -16.95 -51.31 -40.56
C VAL A 114 -18.24 -50.47 -40.83
N SER A 115 -18.32 -49.49 -41.75
CA SER A 115 -17.56 -49.16 -42.97
C SER A 115 -17.32 -47.65 -43.24
N LYS A 116 -16.56 -47.35 -44.31
CA LYS A 116 -16.12 -46.02 -44.79
C LYS A 116 -17.15 -45.33 -45.71
N LYS A 117 -17.11 -43.98 -45.80
CA LYS A 117 -17.11 -43.09 -47.01
C LYS A 117 -17.68 -41.68 -46.66
N ALA A 118 -17.43 -40.59 -47.39
CA ALA A 118 -16.30 -40.13 -48.23
C ALA A 118 -16.50 -38.63 -48.61
N GLN A 119 -15.39 -37.94 -48.96
CA GLN A 119 -15.22 -36.78 -49.89
C GLN A 119 -16.42 -35.87 -50.27
N LYS A 120 -16.27 -34.54 -50.48
CA LYS A 120 -15.29 -33.87 -51.37
C LYS A 120 -15.20 -32.34 -51.15
N ARG A 121 -14.31 -31.64 -51.88
CA ARG A 121 -13.96 -30.20 -51.77
C ARG A 121 -13.80 -29.53 -53.16
N PRO A 122 -14.03 -28.21 -53.30
CA PRO A 122 -13.15 -27.27 -54.06
C PRO A 122 -12.72 -26.07 -53.16
N SER A 123 -11.60 -25.33 -53.25
CA SER A 123 -10.74 -24.76 -54.34
C SER A 123 -11.38 -23.52 -55.03
N LYS A 124 -10.71 -22.37 -55.30
CA LYS A 124 -9.29 -21.94 -55.57
C LYS A 124 -8.93 -20.59 -54.83
N ARG A 125 -7.68 -20.17 -54.56
CA ARG A 125 -6.61 -19.45 -55.38
C ARG A 125 -7.05 -18.00 -55.77
N GLU A 126 -6.25 -16.90 -55.79
CA GLU A 126 -4.80 -16.70 -56.08
C GLU A 126 -4.26 -15.24 -55.80
N GLN A 127 -2.96 -15.04 -55.40
CA GLN A 127 -2.02 -13.86 -55.59
C GLN A 127 -2.41 -12.40 -55.16
N SER A 128 -1.54 -11.36 -54.99
CA SER A 128 -0.08 -11.19 -54.67
C SER A 128 0.35 -9.69 -54.49
N VAL A 129 1.29 -9.37 -53.55
CA VAL A 129 2.46 -8.40 -53.60
C VAL A 129 2.25 -6.95 -54.19
N THR A 130 2.64 -5.78 -53.61
CA THR A 130 3.95 -5.28 -53.11
C THR A 130 3.82 -3.98 -52.23
N SER A 131 4.94 -3.53 -51.61
CA SER A 131 5.42 -2.18 -51.13
C SER A 131 4.60 -0.87 -51.33
N GLU A 132 4.85 0.27 -50.65
CA GLU A 132 5.98 0.73 -49.78
C GLU A 132 5.53 1.77 -48.70
N ALA A 133 6.45 2.51 -48.07
CA ALA A 133 6.23 3.30 -46.83
C ALA A 133 5.99 4.81 -47.01
N LEU A 134 5.34 5.47 -46.01
CA LEU A 134 5.71 6.79 -45.44
C LEU A 134 4.78 7.26 -44.29
N THR A 135 5.37 7.71 -43.17
CA THR A 135 4.80 8.59 -42.11
C THR A 135 5.04 10.07 -42.47
N PRO A 136 4.30 11.09 -41.96
CA PRO A 136 3.97 11.28 -40.53
C PRO A 136 2.62 11.96 -40.16
N HIS A 137 2.46 12.20 -38.85
CA HIS A 137 1.53 13.11 -38.14
C HIS A 137 1.62 14.59 -38.63
N PRO A 138 0.68 15.53 -38.32
CA PRO A 138 -0.15 15.61 -37.10
C PRO A 138 -1.65 16.02 -37.26
N TRP A 139 -2.29 16.39 -36.13
CA TRP A 139 -3.72 16.71 -35.96
C TRP A 139 -4.17 18.07 -36.56
N THR A 140 -5.44 18.18 -36.98
CA THR A 140 -6.32 19.35 -36.74
C THR A 140 -7.82 19.07 -37.07
N ASP A 141 -8.70 19.51 -36.16
CA ASP A 141 -10.07 20.05 -36.27
C ASP A 141 -11.14 19.57 -37.31
N PHE A 142 -12.15 18.86 -36.78
CA PHE A 142 -13.58 19.24 -36.66
C PHE A 142 -14.51 19.62 -37.87
N VAL A 143 -15.81 19.23 -37.70
CA VAL A 143 -17.08 19.71 -38.34
C VAL A 143 -17.75 18.86 -39.46
N GLU A 144 -18.96 18.34 -39.14
CA GLU A 144 -20.19 18.03 -39.91
C GLU A 144 -20.12 17.38 -41.33
N SER A 145 -20.99 16.41 -41.69
CA SER A 145 -22.44 16.67 -41.78
C SER A 145 -23.37 15.46 -42.05
N GLN A 146 -24.54 15.52 -41.40
CA GLN A 146 -25.91 15.12 -41.82
C GLN A 146 -26.32 13.67 -42.17
N SER A 147 -27.62 13.43 -41.93
CA SER A 147 -28.39 12.18 -42.07
C SER A 147 -29.59 12.37 -43.02
N THR A 148 -30.27 11.28 -43.42
CA THR A 148 -31.54 11.36 -44.17
C THR A 148 -32.58 10.30 -43.76
N SER A 149 -33.82 10.74 -43.51
CA SER A 149 -35.11 10.04 -43.75
C SER A 149 -36.30 10.83 -43.15
N LYS A 150 -37.55 10.55 -43.58
CA LYS A 150 -38.79 11.22 -43.13
C LYS A 150 -39.97 10.23 -43.02
N ALA A 151 -40.98 10.58 -42.21
CA ALA A 151 -42.32 9.93 -42.10
C ALA A 151 -43.33 10.57 -43.12
N PRO A 152 -44.71 10.55 -43.03
CA PRO A 152 -45.64 10.46 -41.86
C PRO A 152 -47.03 9.75 -42.06
N SER A 153 -47.95 9.78 -41.06
CA SER A 153 -49.43 10.05 -41.16
C SER A 153 -50.24 9.75 -39.85
N THR A 154 -51.42 10.41 -39.60
CA THR A 154 -52.32 10.29 -38.39
C THR A 154 -53.69 11.01 -38.62
N PRO A 155 -54.86 10.68 -37.96
CA PRO A 155 -55.49 11.63 -36.97
C PRO A 155 -56.63 11.11 -35.97
N ARG A 156 -56.99 11.94 -34.94
CA ARG A 156 -58.34 12.19 -34.28
C ARG A 156 -59.13 11.07 -33.50
N GLU A 157 -60.18 11.29 -32.65
CA GLU A 157 -60.74 12.39 -31.77
C GLU A 157 -62.02 11.93 -30.95
N LEU A 158 -62.58 12.78 -30.04
CA LEU A 158 -63.95 12.84 -29.39
C LEU A 158 -64.14 12.48 -27.87
N GLU A 159 -65.23 13.00 -27.24
CA GLU A 159 -65.46 13.25 -25.78
C GLU A 159 -66.91 12.95 -25.24
N LEU A 160 -67.17 12.95 -23.88
CA LEU A 160 -68.22 13.74 -23.14
C LEU A 160 -68.52 13.38 -21.62
N LYS A 161 -69.42 14.15 -20.97
CA LYS A 161 -69.75 14.43 -19.50
C LYS A 161 -70.96 13.62 -18.92
N ALA A 162 -71.47 13.64 -17.66
CA ALA A 162 -71.16 14.02 -16.22
C ALA A 162 -72.40 13.55 -15.33
N GLY A 163 -72.66 13.77 -14.01
CA GLY A 163 -72.06 14.45 -12.82
C GLY A 163 -73.03 14.54 -11.58
N GLU A 164 -72.59 15.14 -10.45
CA GLU A 164 -73.34 15.63 -9.22
C GLU A 164 -73.89 14.67 -8.11
N THR A 165 -74.28 15.22 -6.94
CA THR A 165 -74.45 14.54 -5.60
C THR A 165 -75.69 15.12 -4.81
N PRO A 166 -75.80 15.50 -3.48
CA PRO A 166 -74.93 15.47 -2.25
C PRO A 166 -75.66 15.04 -0.90
N ALA A 167 -75.04 15.33 0.27
CA ALA A 167 -75.60 15.55 1.64
C ALA A 167 -76.04 14.39 2.59
N ALA A 168 -75.87 14.45 3.93
CA ALA A 168 -75.03 15.31 4.82
C ALA A 168 -75.04 14.82 6.30
N ALA A 169 -74.09 15.31 7.12
CA ALA A 169 -74.18 15.51 8.60
C ALA A 169 -74.18 14.23 9.50
N LEU A 170 -73.56 14.15 10.69
CA LEU A 170 -72.70 15.01 11.55
C LEU A 170 -71.65 14.07 12.24
N ASP A 171 -70.49 14.44 12.82
CA ASP A 171 -69.59 15.61 12.79
C ASP A 171 -68.23 15.18 13.44
N ASP A 172 -67.09 15.67 12.96
CA ASP A 172 -65.77 15.79 13.64
C ASP A 172 -65.03 17.02 13.05
N MET A 173 -64.01 17.59 13.70
CA MET A 173 -63.47 18.92 13.32
C MET A 173 -62.01 18.96 12.83
N ASP A 174 -61.87 19.19 11.52
CA ASP A 174 -60.86 20.04 10.84
C ASP A 174 -59.36 19.71 11.04
N VAL A 175 -58.56 19.32 10.02
CA VAL A 175 -58.75 19.08 8.56
C VAL A 175 -57.64 18.07 8.17
N ASP A 176 -57.89 16.83 7.72
CA ASP A 176 -58.46 16.32 6.45
C ASP A 176 -57.62 16.67 5.19
N ASP A 177 -57.39 15.82 4.18
CA ASP A 177 -57.39 14.34 4.01
C ASP A 177 -56.52 14.07 2.72
N ASP A 178 -55.82 12.96 2.44
CA ASP A 178 -56.18 11.54 2.22
C ASP A 178 -57.35 11.32 1.23
N ASP A 179 -57.44 10.27 0.39
CA ASP A 179 -56.46 9.29 -0.14
C ASP A 179 -56.97 8.77 -1.53
N ALA A 180 -56.21 7.88 -2.17
CA ALA A 180 -56.60 6.88 -3.18
C ALA A 180 -56.73 7.32 -4.64
N THR A 181 -56.46 6.35 -5.53
CA THR A 181 -56.40 6.51 -7.00
C THR A 181 -57.55 5.78 -7.70
N PRO A 182 -57.73 6.02 -9.00
CA PRO A 182 -57.41 4.90 -9.91
C PRO A 182 -56.50 5.29 -11.09
N GLU A 183 -55.97 4.28 -11.78
CA GLU A 183 -54.90 4.42 -12.77
C GLU A 183 -55.30 5.17 -14.05
N VAL A 184 -54.57 6.24 -14.36
CA VAL A 184 -54.31 6.66 -15.75
C VAL A 184 -52.81 6.88 -15.91
N LYS A 185 -52.18 6.13 -16.84
CA LYS A 185 -50.74 6.21 -17.09
C LYS A 185 -50.35 7.61 -17.58
N LYS A 186 -49.62 8.35 -16.76
CA LYS A 186 -48.76 9.46 -17.18
C LYS A 186 -47.31 9.10 -16.92
N GLU A 187 -46.50 9.24 -17.96
CA GLU A 187 -45.04 9.17 -17.87
C GLU A 187 -44.52 10.49 -17.28
N ASP A 188 -44.58 10.64 -15.95
CA ASP A 188 -43.81 11.70 -15.29
C ASP A 188 -42.36 11.23 -15.16
N ASP A 189 -41.52 11.63 -16.12
CA ASP A 189 -40.05 11.65 -15.98
C ASP A 189 -39.68 12.74 -14.95
N GLY A 190 -40.06 12.44 -13.71
CA GLY A 190 -40.04 13.32 -12.55
C GLY A 190 -38.90 12.93 -11.63
N PHE A 191 -38.02 13.88 -11.35
CA PHE A 191 -36.85 13.69 -10.48
C PHE A 191 -37.27 13.57 -9.01
N SER A 192 -37.86 12.44 -8.63
CA SER A 192 -38.22 12.13 -7.24
C SER A 192 -36.93 11.99 -6.42
N ARG A 193 -36.69 12.99 -5.58
CA ARG A 193 -35.55 13.05 -4.68
C ARG A 193 -35.57 11.88 -3.70
N GLU A 194 -36.76 11.47 -3.29
CA GLU A 194 -37.02 10.37 -2.38
C GLU A 194 -36.67 9.05 -3.05
N ALA A 195 -37.09 8.82 -4.30
CA ALA A 195 -36.72 7.63 -5.06
C ALA A 195 -35.22 7.56 -5.42
N GLU A 196 -34.57 8.69 -5.70
CA GLU A 196 -33.11 8.72 -5.91
C GLU A 196 -32.36 8.42 -4.61
N ILE A 197 -32.81 8.97 -3.47
CA ILE A 197 -32.27 8.63 -2.15
C ILE A 197 -32.47 7.15 -1.82
N GLU A 198 -33.65 6.58 -2.06
CA GLU A 198 -33.92 5.16 -1.78
C GLU A 198 -33.10 4.24 -2.71
N LYS A 199 -32.92 4.63 -3.97
CA LYS A 199 -32.07 3.94 -4.96
C LYS A 199 -30.58 4.01 -4.63
N LEU A 200 -30.09 5.12 -4.07
CA LEU A 200 -28.71 5.24 -3.59
C LEU A 200 -28.50 4.55 -2.22
N ARG A 201 -29.55 4.45 -1.40
CA ARG A 201 -29.55 3.73 -0.12
C ARG A 201 -29.53 2.20 -0.30
N THR A 202 -30.19 1.70 -1.34
CA THR A 202 -30.27 0.26 -1.69
C THR A 202 -29.21 -0.18 -2.72
N GLY A 203 -28.84 0.68 -3.68
CA GLY A 203 -27.93 0.39 -4.79
C GLY A 203 -26.67 1.27 -4.87
N GLY A 204 -26.29 1.96 -3.78
CA GLY A 204 -25.03 2.71 -3.70
C GLY A 204 -23.81 1.81 -3.87
N SER A 205 -22.87 2.22 -4.72
CA SER A 205 -21.75 1.37 -5.18
C SER A 205 -20.78 1.01 -4.06
N MET A 206 -20.70 -0.27 -3.70
CA MET A 206 -19.68 -0.79 -2.80
C MET A 206 -18.34 -0.96 -3.54
N THR A 207 -17.40 -0.05 -3.29
CA THR A 207 -15.93 -0.17 -3.47
C THR A 207 -15.38 -0.57 -4.85
N GLN A 208 -14.52 0.29 -5.43
CA GLN A 208 -13.63 -0.10 -6.55
C GLN A 208 -12.31 -0.76 -6.09
N ASN A 209 -12.18 -1.16 -4.83
CA ASN A 209 -11.00 -1.87 -4.33
C ASN A 209 -11.39 -2.97 -3.31
N PRO A 210 -11.20 -4.27 -3.64
CA PRO A 210 -11.54 -5.38 -2.74
C PRO A 210 -10.85 -5.35 -1.38
N THR A 211 -9.70 -4.68 -1.25
CA THR A 211 -8.89 -4.70 -0.01
C THR A 211 -9.48 -3.87 1.13
N GLU A 212 -10.32 -2.86 0.86
CA GLU A 212 -10.95 -2.05 1.91
C GLU A 212 -12.27 -2.65 2.46
N LEU A 213 -12.86 -3.62 1.75
CA LEU A 213 -14.15 -4.27 2.08
C LEU A 213 -14.19 -5.01 3.43
N ALA A 214 -13.04 -5.21 4.09
CA ALA A 214 -12.86 -6.07 5.27
C ALA A 214 -12.67 -5.32 6.61
N ARG A 215 -12.60 -3.98 6.63
CA ARG A 215 -12.42 -3.23 7.90
C ARG A 215 -13.72 -3.05 8.68
N ILE A 216 -14.12 -4.12 9.35
CA ILE A 216 -15.18 -4.16 10.36
C ILE A 216 -15.03 -2.98 11.34
N ARG A 217 -16.13 -2.28 11.59
CA ARG A 217 -16.21 -1.18 12.57
C ARG A 217 -15.74 -1.67 13.94
N ASN A 218 -14.70 -1.06 14.49
CA ASN A 218 -14.12 -1.47 15.78
C ASN A 218 -14.89 -0.93 17.01
N ILE A 219 -15.38 0.31 16.96
CA ILE A 219 -15.93 1.03 18.13
C ILE A 219 -17.45 0.85 18.26
N SER A 220 -17.92 0.35 19.42
CA SER A 220 -19.34 0.03 19.66
C SER A 220 -20.20 1.28 19.87
N LYS A 221 -19.77 2.25 20.70
CA LYS A 221 -20.51 3.50 20.95
C LYS A 221 -19.56 4.62 21.37
N VAL A 222 -19.93 5.86 21.09
CA VAL A 222 -19.17 7.06 21.46
C VAL A 222 -20.08 8.09 22.11
N GLN A 223 -19.74 8.51 23.33
CA GLN A 223 -20.40 9.61 24.01
C GLN A 223 -19.77 10.93 23.55
N PHE A 224 -20.58 11.85 23.02
CA PHE A 224 -20.13 13.17 22.57
C PHE A 224 -21.07 14.27 23.07
N GLY A 225 -20.65 14.97 24.13
CA GLY A 225 -21.43 16.03 24.76
C GLY A 225 -22.67 15.45 25.46
N LYS A 226 -23.86 15.67 24.87
CA LYS A 226 -25.14 15.11 25.33
C LYS A 226 -25.72 14.01 24.42
N PHE A 227 -24.96 13.56 23.43
CA PHE A 227 -25.43 12.62 22.41
C PHE A 227 -24.61 11.33 22.44
N ASP A 228 -25.30 10.21 22.26
CA ASP A 228 -24.69 8.93 21.93
C ASP A 228 -24.57 8.80 20.41
N LEU A 229 -23.35 8.62 19.93
CA LEU A 229 -23.02 8.46 18.51
C LEU A 229 -22.60 7.02 18.23
N PHE A 230 -23.09 6.48 17.12
CA PHE A 230 -22.76 5.16 16.62
C PHE A 230 -21.94 5.31 15.34
N PRO A 231 -20.61 5.05 15.37
CA PRO A 231 -19.77 5.01 14.19
C PRO A 231 -20.37 4.22 13.03
N TRP A 232 -20.07 4.63 11.80
CA TRP A 232 -20.46 3.90 10.57
C TRP A 232 -19.29 3.10 9.99
N TYR A 233 -18.06 3.53 10.29
CA TYR A 233 -16.83 3.02 9.73
C TYR A 233 -15.79 2.71 10.81
N PHE A 234 -14.83 1.84 10.48
CA PHE A 234 -13.61 1.66 11.27
C PHE A 234 -12.86 2.99 11.45
N SER A 235 -12.41 3.27 12.67
CA SER A 235 -11.52 4.41 12.99
C SER A 235 -10.34 3.96 13.87
N PRO A 236 -9.07 4.30 13.52
CA PRO A 236 -7.87 3.76 14.15
C PRO A 236 -7.53 4.43 15.48
N TYR A 237 -8.46 4.38 16.44
CA TYR A 237 -8.17 4.64 17.85
C TYR A 237 -7.20 3.58 18.41
N PRO A 238 -6.42 3.89 19.47
CA PRO A 238 -5.55 2.91 20.10
C PRO A 238 -6.34 1.70 20.62
N GLU A 239 -5.74 0.51 20.55
CA GLU A 239 -6.41 -0.77 20.81
C GLU A 239 -7.06 -0.88 22.20
N ALA A 240 -6.46 -0.26 23.22
CA ALA A 240 -7.05 -0.16 24.56
C ALA A 240 -8.47 0.45 24.58
N PHE A 241 -8.88 1.20 23.55
CA PHE A 241 -10.21 1.80 23.43
C PHE A 241 -11.17 1.01 22.52
N THR A 242 -10.74 -0.05 21.83
CA THR A 242 -11.63 -0.87 20.97
C THR A 242 -12.37 -1.96 21.75
N GLN A 243 -11.81 -2.34 22.91
CA GLN A 243 -12.37 -3.26 23.90
C GLN A 243 -13.39 -2.59 24.85
N GLU A 244 -13.46 -1.25 24.82
CA GLU A 244 -14.40 -0.45 25.62
C GLU A 244 -15.78 -0.40 24.96
N ASP A 245 -16.83 -0.50 25.77
CA ASP A 245 -18.22 -0.41 25.30
C ASP A 245 -18.58 1.01 24.80
N VAL A 246 -18.04 2.03 25.46
CA VAL A 246 -18.30 3.45 25.21
C VAL A 246 -16.99 4.23 25.31
N ILE A 247 -16.62 4.95 24.25
CA ILE A 247 -15.55 5.97 24.32
C ILE A 247 -16.19 7.32 24.64
N TYR A 248 -15.73 7.99 25.68
CA TYR A 248 -16.18 9.32 26.09
C TYR A 248 -15.27 10.40 25.50
N ILE A 249 -15.82 11.30 24.69
CA ILE A 249 -15.06 12.35 24.00
C ILE A 249 -15.54 13.73 24.46
N CYS A 250 -14.58 14.55 24.94
CA CYS A 250 -14.87 15.90 25.39
C CYS A 250 -15.17 16.82 24.20
N GLU A 251 -16.40 17.33 24.11
CA GLU A 251 -16.92 18.08 22.96
C GLU A 251 -16.16 19.37 22.60
N PHE A 252 -15.30 19.87 23.51
CA PHE A 252 -14.50 21.08 23.32
C PHE A 252 -13.04 20.79 22.95
N CYS A 253 -12.36 19.91 23.69
CA CYS A 253 -10.92 19.64 23.50
C CYS A 253 -10.63 18.37 22.69
N LEU A 254 -11.67 17.58 22.37
CA LEU A 254 -11.63 16.32 21.65
C LEU A 254 -10.75 15.23 22.27
N LEU A 255 -10.30 15.37 23.52
CA LEU A 255 -9.66 14.27 24.25
C LEU A 255 -10.68 13.16 24.56
N TYR A 256 -10.21 11.91 24.46
CA TYR A 256 -11.02 10.69 24.54
C TYR A 256 -10.60 9.81 25.72
N TYR A 257 -11.57 9.10 26.30
CA TYR A 257 -11.43 8.33 27.54
C TYR A 257 -12.25 7.04 27.48
N GLY A 258 -11.74 5.93 28.05
CA GLY A 258 -12.52 4.70 28.25
C GLY A 258 -13.38 4.78 29.51
N ASP A 259 -12.80 5.14 30.66
CA ASP A 259 -13.58 5.26 31.91
C ASP A 259 -14.36 6.58 32.00
N GLU A 260 -15.66 6.46 32.28
CA GLU A 260 -16.54 7.56 32.68
C GLU A 260 -15.94 8.40 33.84
N LYS A 261 -15.39 7.75 34.87
CA LYS A 261 -14.74 8.42 36.01
C LYS A 261 -13.54 9.28 35.59
N SER A 262 -12.79 8.84 34.59
CA SER A 262 -11.66 9.59 34.03
C SER A 262 -12.15 10.75 33.15
N PHE A 263 -13.22 10.56 32.37
CA PHE A 263 -13.89 11.61 31.60
C PHE A 263 -14.46 12.73 32.49
N HIS A 264 -15.23 12.41 33.54
CA HIS A 264 -15.77 13.43 34.45
C HIS A 264 -14.67 14.22 35.17
N ARG A 265 -13.60 13.53 35.60
CA ARG A 265 -12.40 14.13 36.20
C ARG A 265 -11.64 15.04 35.22
N HIS A 266 -11.66 14.74 33.92
CA HIS A 266 -11.19 15.65 32.88
C HIS A 266 -12.14 16.84 32.72
N ARG A 267 -13.46 16.61 32.56
CA ARG A 267 -14.43 17.66 32.27
C ARG A 267 -14.51 18.70 33.38
N ALA A 268 -14.36 18.31 34.64
CA ALA A 268 -14.25 19.21 35.80
C ALA A 268 -12.98 20.10 35.81
N LYS A 269 -11.97 19.77 35.00
CA LYS A 269 -10.72 20.54 34.85
C LYS A 269 -10.57 21.20 33.47
N CYS A 270 -11.46 20.91 32.52
CA CYS A 270 -11.37 21.38 31.15
C CYS A 270 -11.88 22.81 31.03
N THR A 271 -10.96 23.77 30.93
CA THR A 271 -11.23 25.21 30.78
C THR A 271 -11.67 25.62 29.37
N LEU A 272 -11.52 24.74 28.37
CA LEU A 272 -11.83 25.05 26.97
C LEU A 272 -13.35 25.04 26.73
N GLN A 273 -13.86 26.10 26.09
CA GLN A 273 -15.27 26.30 25.77
C GLN A 273 -15.54 26.58 24.28
N HIS A 274 -14.51 26.53 23.43
CA HIS A 274 -14.61 26.70 21.97
C HIS A 274 -13.42 26.00 21.28
N PRO A 275 -13.45 25.77 19.95
CA PRO A 275 -12.31 25.21 19.24
C PRO A 275 -11.06 26.10 19.36
N PRO A 276 -9.85 25.53 19.44
CA PRO A 276 -8.63 26.28 19.80
C PRO A 276 -7.99 27.01 18.61
N GLY A 277 -8.76 27.88 17.94
CA GLY A 277 -8.35 28.68 16.78
C GLY A 277 -8.98 30.08 16.77
N ASN A 278 -8.91 30.74 15.62
CA ASN A 278 -9.45 32.09 15.41
C ASN A 278 -10.95 32.01 15.05
N GLU A 279 -11.84 32.76 15.71
CA GLU A 279 -13.23 32.96 15.22
C GLU A 279 -13.16 33.89 13.99
N ILE A 280 -13.47 33.38 12.80
CA ILE A 280 -13.32 34.10 11.50
C ILE A 280 -14.65 34.49 10.85
N TYR A 281 -15.75 33.96 11.36
CA TYR A 281 -17.11 34.33 10.98
C TYR A 281 -18.05 34.04 12.14
N ARG A 282 -19.06 34.88 12.32
CA ARG A 282 -20.09 34.69 13.33
C ARG A 282 -21.40 35.37 12.94
N ASP A 283 -22.49 34.62 13.06
CA ASP A 283 -23.85 35.13 13.04
C ASP A 283 -24.60 34.74 14.33
N ASP A 284 -25.92 34.91 14.35
CA ASP A 284 -26.79 34.63 15.50
C ASP A 284 -27.11 33.13 15.69
N TYR A 285 -26.58 32.26 14.83
CA TYR A 285 -26.85 30.83 14.74
C TYR A 285 -25.58 29.96 14.74
N VAL A 286 -24.51 30.37 14.04
CA VAL A 286 -23.23 29.66 13.92
C VAL A 286 -22.01 30.58 13.99
N SER A 287 -20.91 30.02 14.49
CA SER A 287 -19.55 30.57 14.39
C SER A 287 -18.63 29.60 13.68
N PHE A 288 -17.73 30.11 12.82
CA PHE A 288 -16.65 29.33 12.22
C PHE A 288 -15.29 29.67 12.84
N PHE A 289 -14.54 28.64 13.19
CA PHE A 289 -13.18 28.75 13.72
C PHE A 289 -12.15 28.22 12.71
N GLU A 290 -11.14 29.02 12.38
CA GLU A 290 -9.96 28.57 11.62
C GLU A 290 -8.91 27.99 12.59
N ILE A 291 -8.46 26.77 12.32
CA ILE A 291 -7.49 26.05 13.13
C ILE A 291 -6.37 25.49 12.24
N ASP A 292 -5.14 25.94 12.47
CA ASP A 292 -3.94 25.38 11.84
C ASP A 292 -3.57 24.03 12.49
N GLY A 293 -3.61 22.94 11.71
CA GLY A 293 -3.26 21.60 12.18
C GLY A 293 -1.82 21.47 12.68
N ARG A 294 -0.87 22.25 12.15
CA ARG A 294 0.53 22.30 12.64
C ARG A 294 0.64 22.98 14.01
N ARG A 295 -0.27 23.91 14.34
CA ARG A 295 -0.34 24.57 15.65
C ARG A 295 -1.12 23.75 16.68
N GLN A 296 -2.18 23.07 16.26
CA GLN A 296 -3.11 22.33 17.15
C GLN A 296 -3.13 20.82 16.88
N ARG A 297 -1.96 20.22 16.65
CA ARG A 297 -1.82 18.81 16.21
C ARG A 297 -2.70 17.82 16.96
N THR A 298 -2.70 17.85 18.30
CA THR A 298 -3.50 16.92 19.12
C THR A 298 -5.00 17.09 18.90
N TRP A 299 -5.49 18.33 18.83
CA TRP A 299 -6.91 18.62 18.63
C TRP A 299 -7.35 18.21 17.21
N CYS A 300 -6.57 18.57 16.20
CA CYS A 300 -6.88 18.22 14.81
C CYS A 300 -6.73 16.71 14.52
N ARG A 301 -5.78 16.01 15.15
CA ARG A 301 -5.68 14.54 15.10
C ARG A 301 -6.92 13.88 15.70
N ASN A 302 -7.36 14.36 16.86
CA ASN A 302 -8.55 13.81 17.51
C ASN A 302 -9.83 14.12 16.73
N LEU A 303 -9.93 15.30 16.09
CA LEU A 303 -10.98 15.59 15.11
C LEU A 303 -10.92 14.60 13.95
N CYS A 304 -9.76 14.37 13.33
CA CYS A 304 -9.61 13.41 12.25
C CYS A 304 -10.00 11.98 12.63
N LEU A 305 -9.67 11.53 13.84
CA LEU A 305 -10.06 10.22 14.38
C LEU A 305 -11.58 10.14 14.59
N LEU A 306 -12.21 11.18 15.16
CA LEU A 306 -13.67 11.29 15.27
C LEU A 306 -14.33 11.27 13.88
N SER A 307 -13.76 11.97 12.89
CA SER A 307 -14.28 12.03 11.53
C SER A 307 -14.18 10.69 10.80
N LYS A 308 -13.11 9.92 11.01
CA LYS A 308 -12.92 8.61 10.37
C LYS A 308 -13.97 7.57 10.81
N MET A 309 -14.68 7.82 11.92
CA MET A 309 -15.88 7.03 12.30
C MET A 309 -17.05 7.20 11.33
N PHE A 310 -17.13 8.33 10.61
CA PHE A 310 -18.26 8.73 9.78
C PHE A 310 -17.89 9.02 8.31
N LEU A 311 -16.59 8.99 7.99
CA LEU A 311 -16.04 9.10 6.65
C LEU A 311 -15.25 7.84 6.30
N ASP A 312 -15.52 7.26 5.13
CA ASP A 312 -14.87 6.02 4.68
C ASP A 312 -13.43 6.28 4.25
N HIS A 313 -13.24 6.92 3.09
CA HIS A 313 -11.95 7.16 2.43
C HIS A 313 -11.07 8.25 3.06
N LYS A 314 -11.17 8.50 4.38
CA LYS A 314 -10.26 9.44 5.06
C LYS A 314 -8.92 8.77 5.36
N THR A 315 -8.02 8.83 4.38
CA THR A 315 -6.66 8.25 4.43
C THR A 315 -5.74 8.95 5.45
N LEU A 316 -5.75 10.29 5.50
CA LEU A 316 -4.92 11.08 6.39
C LEU A 316 -5.66 11.47 7.68
N TYR A 317 -5.17 10.98 8.82
CA TYR A 317 -5.71 11.27 10.15
C TYR A 317 -4.65 11.59 11.22
N TYR A 318 -3.41 11.09 11.09
CA TYR A 318 -2.30 11.49 11.95
C TYR A 318 -1.50 12.69 11.40
N ASP A 319 -1.41 12.84 10.08
CA ASP A 319 -0.68 13.94 9.45
C ASP A 319 -1.60 15.12 9.16
N VAL A 320 -1.68 16.02 10.14
CA VAL A 320 -2.57 17.20 10.13
C VAL A 320 -1.83 18.52 9.84
N ASP A 321 -0.50 18.49 9.83
CA ASP A 321 0.37 19.64 9.59
C ASP A 321 0.12 20.41 8.27
N PRO A 322 -0.18 19.78 7.12
CA PRO A 322 -0.42 20.51 5.86
C PRO A 322 -1.85 21.08 5.74
N PHE A 323 -2.73 20.87 6.74
CA PHE A 323 -4.14 21.26 6.67
C PHE A 323 -4.48 22.47 7.56
N LEU A 324 -5.42 23.29 7.06
CA LEU A 324 -6.29 24.13 7.86
C LEU A 324 -7.61 23.40 8.11
N PHE A 325 -8.23 23.65 9.25
CA PHE A 325 -9.54 23.11 9.63
C PHE A 325 -10.49 24.28 9.90
N TYR A 326 -11.59 24.33 9.16
CA TYR A 326 -12.65 25.34 9.29
C TYR A 326 -13.85 24.72 10.00
N VAL A 327 -13.96 25.03 11.29
CA VAL A 327 -14.80 24.32 12.25
C VAL A 327 -16.05 25.13 12.56
N MET A 328 -17.20 24.63 12.13
CA MET A 328 -18.50 25.24 12.39
C MET A 328 -19.05 24.78 13.75
N THR A 329 -19.50 25.76 14.53
CA THR A 329 -20.01 25.59 15.89
C THR A 329 -21.33 26.29 16.09
N GLN A 330 -22.12 25.79 17.04
CA GLN A 330 -23.34 26.45 17.52
C GLN A 330 -23.12 26.91 18.97
N LYS A 331 -23.45 28.17 19.24
CA LYS A 331 -23.29 28.78 20.56
C LYS A 331 -24.42 28.36 21.51
N THR A 332 -24.07 28.04 22.75
CA THR A 332 -25.00 27.97 23.89
C THR A 332 -24.41 28.69 25.10
N GLU A 333 -25.15 28.72 26.21
CA GLU A 333 -24.68 29.16 27.53
C GLU A 333 -23.39 28.46 28.00
N LYS A 334 -23.13 27.23 27.52
CA LYS A 334 -22.00 26.39 27.94
C LYS A 334 -20.76 26.50 27.05
N GLY A 335 -20.84 27.26 25.95
CA GLY A 335 -19.74 27.45 24.99
C GLY A 335 -20.17 27.28 23.53
N GLN A 336 -19.18 27.13 22.65
CA GLN A 336 -19.32 26.85 21.22
C GLN A 336 -19.20 25.34 20.98
N HIS A 337 -20.31 24.69 20.62
CA HIS A 337 -20.37 23.22 20.43
C HIS A 337 -20.08 22.84 18.98
N LEU A 338 -19.26 21.81 18.76
CA LEU A 338 -18.93 21.30 17.43
C LEU A 338 -20.18 20.79 16.69
N VAL A 339 -20.44 21.33 15.49
CA VAL A 339 -21.54 20.90 14.60
C VAL A 339 -21.01 20.12 13.39
N GLY A 340 -19.91 20.60 12.83
CA GLY A 340 -19.24 20.02 11.66
C GLY A 340 -18.03 20.85 11.27
N TYR A 341 -17.32 20.43 10.24
CA TYR A 341 -16.15 21.14 9.73
C TYR A 341 -15.87 20.76 8.28
N PHE A 342 -14.95 21.50 7.65
CA PHE A 342 -14.16 20.98 6.54
C PHE A 342 -12.67 21.27 6.77
N SER A 343 -11.79 20.48 6.16
CA SER A 343 -10.36 20.79 6.06
C SER A 343 -10.00 21.22 4.64
N LYS A 344 -8.99 22.08 4.53
CA LYS A 344 -8.40 22.56 3.28
C LYS A 344 -6.89 22.41 3.37
N GLU A 345 -6.24 21.98 2.30
CA GLU A 345 -4.78 21.98 2.22
C GLU A 345 -4.26 23.43 2.16
N LYS A 346 -3.14 23.70 2.81
CA LYS A 346 -2.48 25.02 2.76
C LYS A 346 -1.98 25.37 1.36
N GLU A 347 -1.67 24.35 0.57
CA GLU A 347 -1.20 24.40 -0.80
C GLU A 347 -1.66 23.10 -1.48
N SER A 348 -2.72 23.16 -2.29
CA SER A 348 -3.28 22.00 -2.99
C SER A 348 -2.85 22.04 -4.46
N ALA A 349 -2.25 20.95 -4.95
CA ALA A 349 -1.72 20.88 -6.32
C ALA A 349 -2.84 20.97 -7.38
N ASP A 350 -3.98 20.32 -7.13
CA ASP A 350 -5.15 20.32 -8.01
C ASP A 350 -6.10 21.51 -7.77
N GLY A 351 -5.76 22.41 -6.85
CA GLY A 351 -6.57 23.59 -6.52
C GLY A 351 -7.83 23.31 -5.70
N TYR A 352 -7.92 22.18 -4.99
CA TYR A 352 -9.10 21.86 -4.18
C TYR A 352 -9.31 22.86 -3.02
N ASN A 353 -10.56 23.28 -2.79
CA ASN A 353 -10.94 24.17 -1.69
C ASN A 353 -11.46 23.41 -0.44
N VAL A 354 -11.80 22.12 -0.61
CA VAL A 354 -12.23 21.19 0.45
C VAL A 354 -11.56 19.85 0.21
N ALA A 355 -10.82 19.37 1.21
CA ALA A 355 -10.23 18.03 1.22
C ALA A 355 -11.22 17.02 1.86
N CYS A 356 -11.51 17.16 3.16
CA CYS A 356 -12.59 16.41 3.82
C CYS A 356 -13.61 17.33 4.47
N ILE A 357 -14.88 16.92 4.46
CA ILE A 357 -16.03 17.67 4.98
C ILE A 357 -16.97 16.74 5.74
N LEU A 358 -17.43 17.17 6.92
CA LEU A 358 -18.32 16.38 7.76
C LEU A 358 -19.29 17.26 8.55
N THR A 359 -20.58 16.95 8.47
CA THR A 359 -21.59 17.33 9.49
C THR A 359 -21.79 16.14 10.41
N LEU A 360 -21.61 16.31 11.72
CA LEU A 360 -21.76 15.20 12.69
C LEU A 360 -23.21 14.65 12.64
N PRO A 361 -23.42 13.33 12.83
CA PRO A 361 -24.72 12.68 12.57
C PRO A 361 -25.93 13.36 13.22
N GLN A 362 -25.81 13.77 14.48
CA GLN A 362 -26.86 14.46 15.25
C GLN A 362 -27.27 15.85 14.71
N TYR A 363 -26.50 16.40 13.76
CA TYR A 363 -26.76 17.67 13.09
C TYR A 363 -27.08 17.53 11.59
N GLN A 364 -27.08 16.31 11.04
CA GLN A 364 -27.45 16.08 9.65
C GLN A 364 -28.94 16.40 9.42
N ARG A 365 -29.31 16.59 8.13
CA ARG A 365 -30.64 17.04 7.66
C ARG A 365 -31.08 18.45 8.12
N LYS A 366 -30.42 19.08 9.09
CA LYS A 366 -30.71 20.46 9.58
C LYS A 366 -30.10 21.58 8.74
N GLY A 367 -29.77 21.33 7.47
CA GLY A 367 -29.18 22.31 6.55
C GLY A 367 -27.68 22.61 6.72
N PHE A 368 -27.05 22.24 7.85
CA PHE A 368 -25.65 22.53 8.18
C PHE A 368 -24.63 22.12 7.10
N GLY A 369 -24.83 20.99 6.41
CA GLY A 369 -23.95 20.58 5.30
C GLY A 369 -23.92 21.59 4.14
N ARG A 370 -25.05 22.25 3.83
CA ARG A 370 -25.11 23.33 2.83
C ARG A 370 -24.32 24.56 3.28
N LEU A 371 -24.36 24.89 4.57
CA LEU A 371 -23.61 26.03 5.13
C LEU A 371 -22.10 25.79 5.11
N LEU A 372 -21.63 24.56 5.41
CA LEU A 372 -20.22 24.19 5.24
C LEU A 372 -19.76 24.34 3.78
N ILE A 373 -20.54 23.82 2.82
CA ILE A 373 -20.24 23.95 1.38
C ILE A 373 -20.22 25.42 0.97
N GLN A 374 -21.25 26.21 1.33
CA GLN A 374 -21.31 27.64 1.01
C GLN A 374 -20.07 28.36 1.57
N PHE A 375 -19.74 28.16 2.85
CA PHE A 375 -18.60 28.80 3.48
C PHE A 375 -17.28 28.50 2.75
N SER A 376 -17.08 27.26 2.30
CA SER A 376 -15.88 26.92 1.52
C SER A 376 -15.76 27.67 0.18
N TYR A 377 -16.90 27.99 -0.45
CA TYR A 377 -16.93 28.82 -1.67
C TYR A 377 -16.82 30.32 -1.37
N GLU A 378 -17.38 30.83 -0.27
CA GLU A 378 -17.17 32.23 0.12
C GLU A 378 -15.67 32.50 0.43
N LEU A 379 -14.97 31.56 1.08
CA LEU A 379 -13.51 31.65 1.25
C LEU A 379 -12.76 31.66 -0.10
N SER A 380 -13.19 30.83 -1.07
CA SER A 380 -12.61 30.83 -2.42
C SER A 380 -12.80 32.19 -3.14
N LYS A 381 -13.97 32.82 -3.02
CA LYS A 381 -14.20 34.19 -3.52
C LYS A 381 -13.25 35.21 -2.87
N VAL A 382 -13.08 35.15 -1.54
CA VAL A 382 -12.17 36.05 -0.79
C VAL A 382 -10.68 35.79 -1.12
N GLU A 383 -10.31 34.58 -1.52
CA GLU A 383 -8.97 34.27 -2.07
C GLU A 383 -8.78 34.75 -3.52
N GLY A 384 -9.83 35.09 -4.25
CA GLY A 384 -9.78 35.32 -5.69
C GLY A 384 -9.45 34.05 -6.49
N LYS A 385 -9.85 32.87 -6.00
CA LYS A 385 -9.54 31.57 -6.61
C LYS A 385 -10.79 30.76 -6.91
N LEU A 386 -10.74 29.98 -7.98
CA LEU A 386 -11.74 28.93 -8.26
C LEU A 386 -11.52 27.74 -7.31
N GLY A 387 -12.59 27.02 -6.97
CA GLY A 387 -12.55 25.88 -6.06
C GLY A 387 -13.39 24.69 -6.51
N SER A 388 -12.87 23.50 -6.22
CA SER A 388 -13.55 22.19 -6.31
C SER A 388 -13.33 21.45 -5.00
N PRO A 389 -14.26 20.57 -4.55
CA PRO A 389 -13.93 19.57 -3.54
C PRO A 389 -13.02 18.48 -4.13
N GLU A 390 -12.24 17.85 -3.25
CA GLU A 390 -11.48 16.62 -3.51
C GLU A 390 -12.42 15.49 -3.98
N LYS A 391 -11.91 14.62 -4.87
CA LYS A 391 -12.68 13.58 -5.57
C LYS A 391 -12.01 12.22 -5.34
N PRO A 392 -12.76 11.11 -5.11
CA PRO A 392 -14.21 10.98 -5.24
C PRO A 392 -15.02 11.48 -4.03
N LEU A 393 -16.19 12.06 -4.31
CA LEU A 393 -17.18 12.41 -3.29
C LEU A 393 -17.95 11.17 -2.82
N SER A 394 -18.24 11.08 -1.51
CA SER A 394 -19.22 10.13 -0.96
C SER A 394 -20.64 10.44 -1.47
N ASP A 395 -21.55 9.46 -1.50
CA ASP A 395 -22.92 9.64 -2.05
C ASP A 395 -23.65 10.85 -1.45
N LEU A 396 -23.58 11.01 -0.13
CA LEU A 396 -24.18 12.13 0.60
C LEU A 396 -23.49 13.47 0.27
N GLY A 397 -22.18 13.46 0.04
CA GLY A 397 -21.43 14.60 -0.46
C GLY A 397 -21.85 14.97 -1.87
N LEU A 398 -21.89 14.00 -2.79
CA LEU A 398 -22.26 14.18 -4.19
C LEU A 398 -23.67 14.77 -4.35
N LEU A 399 -24.66 14.24 -3.61
CA LEU A 399 -26.01 14.80 -3.55
C LEU A 399 -26.02 16.25 -3.02
N SER A 400 -25.23 16.54 -1.98
CA SER A 400 -25.16 17.87 -1.37
C SER A 400 -24.49 18.90 -2.28
N TYR A 401 -23.38 18.55 -2.93
CA TYR A 401 -22.68 19.41 -3.90
C TYR A 401 -23.50 19.59 -5.18
N ARG A 402 -24.10 18.54 -5.75
CA ARG A 402 -25.01 18.68 -6.91
C ARG A 402 -26.19 19.59 -6.61
N GLN A 403 -26.81 19.49 -5.43
CA GLN A 403 -27.86 20.42 -5.03
C GLN A 403 -27.31 21.85 -4.87
N TYR A 404 -26.15 22.04 -4.23
CA TYR A 404 -25.57 23.36 -4.06
C TYR A 404 -25.23 24.02 -5.40
N TRP A 405 -24.54 23.32 -6.30
CA TRP A 405 -24.17 23.83 -7.62
C TRP A 405 -25.39 24.15 -8.48
N SER A 406 -26.35 23.22 -8.60
CA SER A 406 -27.56 23.46 -9.39
C SER A 406 -28.41 24.62 -8.87
N GLU A 407 -28.51 24.79 -7.54
CA GLU A 407 -29.25 25.91 -6.96
C GLU A 407 -28.59 27.28 -7.22
N ASN A 408 -27.25 27.38 -7.15
CA ASN A 408 -26.53 28.65 -7.36
C ASN A 408 -26.36 29.00 -8.85
N ILE A 409 -26.11 28.00 -9.72
CA ILE A 409 -26.03 28.20 -11.17
C ILE A 409 -27.40 28.64 -11.72
N LEU A 410 -28.50 28.04 -11.24
CA LEU A 410 -29.85 28.43 -11.68
C LEU A 410 -30.24 29.83 -11.22
N ASP A 411 -29.87 30.25 -9.99
CA ASP A 411 -30.10 31.64 -9.57
C ASP A 411 -29.31 32.63 -10.46
N LEU A 412 -28.01 32.39 -10.67
CA LEU A 412 -27.18 33.28 -11.52
C LEU A 412 -27.69 33.36 -12.97
N LEU A 413 -28.18 32.24 -13.53
CA LEU A 413 -28.76 32.22 -14.87
C LEU A 413 -30.12 32.93 -14.95
N LEU A 414 -30.94 32.88 -13.91
CA LEU A 414 -32.20 33.65 -13.84
C LEU A 414 -31.93 35.14 -13.72
N ASP A 415 -31.06 35.53 -12.78
CA ASP A 415 -30.70 36.94 -12.51
C ASP A 415 -30.07 37.62 -13.75
N ASN A 416 -29.33 36.88 -14.58
CA ASN A 416 -28.78 37.37 -15.85
C ASN A 416 -29.81 37.36 -16.99
N ASN A 417 -30.73 36.39 -17.01
CA ASN A 417 -31.84 36.35 -17.98
C ASN A 417 -32.82 37.52 -17.76
N GLU A 418 -33.03 37.96 -16.53
CA GLU A 418 -33.79 39.20 -16.21
C GLU A 418 -33.11 40.48 -16.73
N ARG A 419 -31.80 40.42 -17.06
CA ARG A 419 -31.00 41.56 -17.56
C ARG A 419 -30.70 41.51 -19.06
N ASP A 420 -31.08 40.41 -19.74
CA ASP A 420 -30.68 40.08 -21.12
C ASP A 420 -29.14 39.99 -21.33
N ASP A 421 -28.40 39.66 -20.26
CA ASP A 421 -26.94 39.57 -20.27
C ASP A 421 -26.44 38.25 -20.87
N ARG A 422 -25.42 38.32 -21.73
CA ARG A 422 -24.78 37.14 -22.33
C ARG A 422 -23.84 36.44 -21.35
N VAL A 423 -24.15 35.20 -20.99
CA VAL A 423 -23.40 34.41 -20.00
C VAL A 423 -22.48 33.36 -20.67
N SER A 424 -21.25 33.23 -20.20
CA SER A 424 -20.31 32.14 -20.55
C SER A 424 -20.04 31.21 -19.35
N ILE A 425 -19.52 30.00 -19.62
CA ILE A 425 -19.12 29.06 -18.54
C ILE A 425 -18.03 29.68 -17.65
N GLU A 426 -17.09 30.42 -18.23
CA GLU A 426 -16.02 31.14 -17.52
C GLU A 426 -16.58 32.26 -16.62
N SER A 427 -17.63 32.96 -17.07
CA SER A 427 -18.34 33.98 -16.27
C SER A 427 -19.04 33.35 -15.06
N ILE A 428 -19.73 32.21 -15.25
CA ILE A 428 -20.36 31.45 -14.14
C ILE A 428 -19.30 30.93 -13.16
N SER A 429 -18.23 30.33 -13.71
CA SER A 429 -17.07 29.83 -12.95
C SER A 429 -16.50 30.91 -12.04
N THR A 430 -16.23 32.10 -12.58
CA THR A 430 -15.64 33.23 -11.84
C THR A 430 -16.63 33.80 -10.80
N SER A 431 -17.90 33.99 -11.17
CA SER A 431 -18.93 34.57 -10.29
C SER A 431 -19.27 33.69 -9.08
N LEU A 432 -19.21 32.36 -9.24
CA LEU A 432 -19.50 31.39 -8.18
C LEU A 432 -18.23 30.85 -7.48
N ALA A 433 -17.03 31.25 -7.92
CA ALA A 433 -15.75 30.66 -7.53
C ALA A 433 -15.69 29.12 -7.67
N MET A 434 -16.38 28.59 -8.69
CA MET A 434 -16.39 27.17 -9.05
C MET A 434 -15.42 26.88 -10.19
N THR A 435 -14.95 25.63 -10.33
CA THR A 435 -14.20 25.24 -11.53
C THR A 435 -15.11 25.19 -12.78
N PRO A 436 -14.62 25.48 -13.99
CA PRO A 436 -15.40 25.34 -15.22
C PRO A 436 -15.97 23.93 -15.40
N GLN A 437 -15.22 22.90 -14.99
CA GLN A 437 -15.62 21.50 -15.10
C GLN A 437 -16.80 21.16 -14.17
N ASP A 438 -16.84 21.68 -12.95
CA ASP A 438 -17.99 21.46 -12.05
C ASP A 438 -19.24 22.22 -12.53
N VAL A 439 -19.07 23.40 -13.15
CA VAL A 439 -20.15 24.13 -13.82
C VAL A 439 -20.67 23.34 -15.03
N GLU A 440 -19.78 22.88 -15.91
CA GLU A 440 -20.12 22.14 -17.12
C GLU A 440 -20.86 20.83 -16.80
N HIS A 441 -20.31 19.98 -15.93
CA HIS A 441 -20.96 18.74 -15.50
C HIS A 441 -22.33 19.00 -14.85
N THR A 442 -22.51 20.10 -14.13
CA THR A 442 -23.81 20.47 -13.57
C THR A 442 -24.80 20.87 -14.66
N LEU A 443 -24.40 21.70 -15.63
CA LEU A 443 -25.25 22.10 -16.76
C LEU A 443 -25.64 20.90 -17.66
N GLN A 444 -24.72 19.95 -17.86
CA GLN A 444 -24.98 18.68 -18.54
C GLN A 444 -25.98 17.81 -17.77
N ALA A 445 -25.78 17.63 -16.46
CA ALA A 445 -26.67 16.84 -15.61
C ALA A 445 -28.10 17.43 -15.53
N LEU A 446 -28.23 18.75 -15.61
CA LEU A 446 -29.51 19.46 -15.69
C LEU A 446 -30.13 19.48 -17.11
N LYS A 447 -29.46 18.89 -18.11
CA LYS A 447 -29.85 18.91 -19.54
C LYS A 447 -30.04 20.34 -20.09
N MET A 448 -29.32 21.33 -19.56
CA MET A 448 -29.45 22.76 -19.93
C MET A 448 -28.62 23.16 -21.15
N GLN A 449 -27.63 22.36 -21.55
CA GLN A 449 -26.82 22.62 -22.74
C GLN A 449 -27.50 22.08 -24.00
N VAL A 450 -27.79 22.96 -24.96
CA VAL A 450 -28.40 22.60 -26.25
C VAL A 450 -27.56 23.15 -27.40
N TYR A 451 -27.14 22.30 -28.32
CA TYR A 451 -26.46 22.73 -29.55
C TYR A 451 -27.49 23.12 -30.61
N HIS A 452 -27.40 24.33 -31.15
CA HIS A 452 -28.36 24.83 -32.14
C HIS A 452 -27.71 25.80 -33.13
N LYS A 453 -27.69 25.42 -34.43
CA LYS A 453 -27.16 26.22 -35.56
C LYS A 453 -25.69 26.66 -35.35
N GLY A 454 -24.82 25.75 -34.97
CA GLY A 454 -23.39 26.02 -34.76
C GLY A 454 -23.03 26.55 -33.37
N GLU A 455 -24.01 27.00 -32.58
CA GLU A 455 -23.79 27.61 -31.27
C GLU A 455 -24.27 26.70 -30.13
N HIS A 456 -23.51 26.66 -29.03
CA HIS A 456 -24.00 26.12 -27.75
C HIS A 456 -24.88 27.17 -27.06
N LYS A 457 -26.09 26.79 -26.66
CA LYS A 457 -27.05 27.66 -25.98
C LYS A 457 -27.44 27.04 -24.65
N LEU A 458 -27.54 27.87 -23.61
CA LEU A 458 -28.08 27.47 -22.32
C LEU A 458 -29.60 27.68 -22.34
N VAL A 459 -30.36 26.63 -22.08
CA VAL A 459 -31.82 26.64 -22.08
C VAL A 459 -32.31 26.20 -20.71
N ILE A 460 -33.00 27.08 -20.00
CA ILE A 460 -33.57 26.80 -18.67
C ILE A 460 -34.96 26.17 -18.85
N PRO A 461 -35.21 24.91 -18.42
CA PRO A 461 -36.53 24.30 -18.56
C PRO A 461 -37.54 24.92 -17.60
N GLN A 462 -38.74 25.28 -18.08
CA GLN A 462 -39.79 25.91 -17.25
C GLN A 462 -40.16 25.08 -16.00
N LYS A 463 -40.11 23.74 -16.06
CA LYS A 463 -40.31 22.84 -14.90
C LYS A 463 -39.34 23.18 -13.76
N MET A 464 -38.11 23.62 -14.07
CA MET A 464 -37.09 24.01 -13.10
C MET A 464 -37.27 25.45 -12.57
N ILE A 465 -37.73 26.40 -13.40
CA ILE A 465 -38.03 27.77 -12.96
C ILE A 465 -39.13 27.73 -11.89
N ASN A 466 -40.25 27.07 -12.21
CA ASN A 466 -41.40 26.91 -11.31
C ASN A 466 -41.04 26.11 -10.03
N GLN A 467 -40.06 25.20 -10.11
CA GLN A 467 -39.50 24.51 -8.94
C GLN A 467 -38.59 25.43 -8.12
N ARG A 468 -37.81 26.32 -8.75
CA ARG A 468 -36.91 27.25 -8.07
C ARG A 468 -37.68 28.33 -7.31
N GLU A 469 -38.74 28.87 -7.89
CA GLU A 469 -39.68 29.79 -7.21
C GLU A 469 -40.28 29.14 -5.95
N LYS A 470 -40.82 27.92 -6.09
CA LYS A 470 -41.32 27.11 -4.96
C LYS A 470 -40.24 26.76 -3.93
N ALA A 471 -38.96 26.80 -4.32
CA ALA A 471 -37.82 26.60 -3.42
C ALA A 471 -37.28 27.91 -2.79
N LYS A 472 -37.44 29.07 -3.45
CA LYS A 472 -37.15 30.41 -2.90
C LYS A 472 -38.17 30.79 -1.82
N LEU A 473 -39.43 30.36 -1.95
CA LEU A 473 -40.47 30.48 -0.91
C LEU A 473 -40.17 29.73 0.40
N LYS A 474 -39.26 28.74 0.38
CA LYS A 474 -38.84 28.01 1.60
C LYS A 474 -37.64 28.73 2.22
N GLN A 475 -37.84 29.39 3.37
CA GLN A 475 -36.80 30.18 4.05
C GLN A 475 -35.56 29.34 4.42
N LYS A 476 -34.55 29.37 3.55
CA LYS A 476 -33.24 28.74 3.76
C LYS A 476 -32.30 29.69 4.49
N ARG A 477 -31.36 29.13 5.27
CA ARG A 477 -30.25 29.88 5.86
C ARG A 477 -29.07 29.94 4.89
N TYR A 478 -28.36 31.06 4.90
CA TYR A 478 -27.20 31.36 4.06
C TYR A 478 -26.09 31.96 4.93
N ILE A 479 -24.84 31.79 4.51
CA ILE A 479 -23.70 32.58 5.02
C ILE A 479 -23.83 34.01 4.49
N ASP A 480 -23.53 34.98 5.36
CA ASP A 480 -23.53 36.42 5.11
C ASP A 480 -22.08 36.90 4.81
N PRO A 481 -21.71 37.21 3.54
CA PRO A 481 -20.31 37.49 3.18
C PRO A 481 -19.67 38.63 3.98
N ASP A 482 -20.45 39.66 4.34
CA ASP A 482 -19.95 40.85 5.05
C ASP A 482 -19.53 40.56 6.51
N ARG A 483 -19.92 39.39 7.06
CA ARG A 483 -19.50 38.93 8.39
C ARG A 483 -18.23 38.07 8.38
N ILE A 484 -17.63 37.81 7.21
CA ILE A 484 -16.40 37.01 7.09
C ILE A 484 -15.18 37.90 7.43
N GLN A 485 -14.74 37.85 8.68
CA GLN A 485 -13.57 38.58 9.19
C GLN A 485 -12.29 37.75 9.01
N TRP A 486 -11.97 37.46 7.73
CA TRP A 486 -10.87 36.59 7.35
C TRP A 486 -9.93 37.26 6.34
N LYS A 487 -8.68 36.79 6.29
CA LYS A 487 -7.67 37.18 5.30
C LYS A 487 -6.92 35.92 4.86
N PRO A 488 -6.72 35.68 3.55
CA PRO A 488 -5.98 34.52 3.06
C PRO A 488 -4.61 34.36 3.75
N PRO A 489 -4.35 33.23 4.44
CA PRO A 489 -3.11 33.05 5.19
C PRO A 489 -1.91 32.83 4.25
N VAL A 490 -0.87 33.66 4.40
CA VAL A 490 0.34 33.59 3.57
C VAL A 490 1.38 32.69 4.23
N PHE A 491 1.55 31.48 3.69
CA PHE A 491 2.50 30.49 4.19
C PHE A 491 3.93 30.76 3.71
N THR A 492 4.89 30.85 4.64
CA THR A 492 6.33 30.89 4.35
C THR A 492 6.86 29.49 4.00
N ALA A 493 7.97 29.37 3.27
CA ALA A 493 8.52 28.06 2.85
C ALA A 493 8.75 27.08 4.03
N SER A 494 9.23 27.58 5.18
CA SER A 494 9.43 26.77 6.40
C SER A 494 8.13 26.37 7.12
N SER A 495 6.98 26.93 6.72
CA SER A 495 5.63 26.51 7.15
C SER A 495 4.96 25.52 6.19
N ARG A 496 5.46 25.40 4.94
CA ARG A 496 4.94 24.51 3.88
C ARG A 496 5.48 23.08 3.94
N THR A 497 6.62 22.85 4.59
CA THR A 497 7.24 21.52 4.61
C THR A 497 6.49 20.51 5.49
N TRP A 498 6.37 19.28 4.97
CA TRP A 498 6.09 18.07 5.75
C TRP A 498 7.19 17.85 6.81
N GLY A 499 6.91 17.01 7.81
CA GLY A 499 7.70 16.88 9.05
C GLY A 499 9.14 16.30 8.96
N CYS A 500 9.79 16.34 7.80
CA CYS A 500 11.21 16.03 7.66
C CYS A 500 12.07 17.31 7.78
N LEU A 501 13.28 17.20 8.37
CA LEU A 501 14.21 18.32 8.46
C LEU A 501 14.85 18.64 7.10
N CYS A 502 14.23 19.55 6.33
CA CYS A 502 14.91 20.28 5.26
C CYS A 502 15.28 21.67 5.76
N VAL A 503 16.51 21.84 6.23
CA VAL A 503 17.09 23.16 6.56
C VAL A 503 17.52 23.84 5.25
N ILE A 504 16.60 24.54 4.60
CA ILE A 504 16.90 25.39 3.44
C ILE A 504 17.30 26.77 3.94
N PHE A 505 18.58 27.10 3.83
CA PHE A 505 19.04 28.49 3.90
C PHE A 505 18.62 29.22 2.61
N SER A 506 18.00 30.38 2.76
CA SER A 506 17.73 31.30 1.66
C SER A 506 17.59 32.71 2.22
N SER A 507 18.50 33.61 1.84
CA SER A 507 18.49 35.02 2.24
C SER A 507 18.65 35.91 1.00
N PRO A 508 17.59 36.57 0.52
CA PRO A 508 17.64 37.38 -0.70
C PRO A 508 17.70 38.88 -0.39
N SER A 509 18.78 39.55 -0.82
CA SER A 509 18.85 41.02 -0.95
C SER A 509 20.09 41.43 -1.75
N LEU A 510 19.95 42.48 -2.59
CA LEU A 510 21.00 43.14 -3.38
C LEU A 510 21.56 42.26 -4.54
N VAL A 511 21.76 42.73 -5.79
CA VAL A 511 21.65 44.07 -6.39
C VAL A 511 20.85 44.01 -7.71
N HIS A 512 20.16 45.10 -8.04
CA HIS A 512 19.53 45.33 -9.35
C HIS A 512 20.49 46.12 -10.28
N SER A 513 20.90 45.56 -11.42
CA SER A 513 21.51 46.34 -12.51
C SER A 513 21.36 45.65 -13.87
N ARG A 514 20.89 46.39 -14.87
CA ARG A 514 20.72 45.93 -16.26
C ARG A 514 22.08 45.69 -16.94
N LEU A 515 22.10 44.77 -17.89
CA LEU A 515 22.82 44.95 -19.15
C LEU A 515 22.16 44.10 -20.25
N ASP A 516 21.58 44.77 -21.25
CA ASP A 516 21.22 44.14 -22.53
C ASP A 516 22.50 43.82 -23.32
N LEU A 517 22.54 42.68 -24.01
CA LEU A 517 23.34 42.50 -25.21
C LEU A 517 22.79 41.34 -26.06
N ARG A 518 22.37 41.65 -27.28
CA ARG A 518 22.07 40.68 -28.36
C ARG A 518 23.29 40.54 -29.28
N ALA A 519 23.34 39.44 -30.03
CA ALA A 519 24.45 39.00 -30.90
C ALA A 519 25.69 38.57 -30.09
N TYR A 520 26.41 37.50 -30.45
CA TYR A 520 26.65 36.98 -31.81
C TYR A 520 26.36 35.48 -31.96
N ASP A 521 26.21 35.05 -33.22
CA ASP A 521 26.18 33.66 -33.67
C ASP A 521 27.37 33.42 -34.65
N ALA A 522 27.64 32.15 -34.95
CA ALA A 522 28.61 31.58 -35.90
C ALA A 522 30.03 31.19 -35.43
N ALA A 523 30.39 29.95 -35.81
CA ALA A 523 31.71 29.28 -35.78
C ALA A 523 32.35 28.96 -34.40
N GLY A 524 32.99 27.79 -34.21
CA GLY A 524 33.04 26.59 -35.06
C GLY A 524 34.18 25.61 -34.72
N ARG A 525 33.92 24.30 -34.85
CA ARG A 525 34.87 23.15 -34.93
C ARG A 525 36.22 23.25 -34.19
N GLY A 526 36.40 22.48 -33.11
CA GLY A 526 37.76 22.17 -32.61
C GLY A 526 37.85 21.40 -31.28
N THR A 527 37.92 20.07 -31.34
CA THR A 527 38.58 19.24 -30.30
C THR A 527 40.09 19.25 -30.54
N PRO A 528 40.97 19.27 -29.50
CA PRO A 528 41.32 18.00 -28.85
C PRO A 528 41.68 18.05 -27.34
N GLN A 529 41.72 16.86 -26.75
CA GLN A 529 42.61 16.35 -25.67
C GLN A 529 43.12 17.30 -24.56
N TRP A 530 42.87 16.89 -23.31
CA TRP A 530 43.80 17.11 -22.19
C TRP A 530 44.00 15.82 -21.40
N ASN A 531 45.27 15.49 -21.14
CA ASN A 531 45.72 14.35 -20.33
C ASN A 531 46.41 14.88 -19.06
N SER A 532 46.40 14.05 -18.01
CA SER A 532 47.34 14.03 -16.87
C SER A 532 47.53 15.28 -15.99
N ALA A 533 47.47 15.07 -14.67
CA ALA A 533 47.92 15.99 -13.61
C ALA A 533 49.49 16.04 -13.56
N PRO A 534 50.16 16.91 -12.76
CA PRO A 534 49.99 17.00 -11.29
C PRO A 534 50.01 18.44 -10.70
N ALA A 535 49.88 18.54 -9.37
CA ALA A 535 50.10 19.74 -8.57
C ALA A 535 51.57 19.88 -8.10
N PRO A 536 51.98 21.08 -7.66
CA PRO A 536 52.73 21.16 -6.40
C PRO A 536 52.35 22.37 -5.50
N GLU A 537 52.99 22.44 -4.33
CA GLU A 537 52.77 23.40 -3.23
C GLU A 537 53.67 24.66 -3.32
N LEU A 538 53.28 25.82 -2.73
CA LEU A 538 53.98 26.50 -1.60
C LEU A 538 53.42 27.91 -1.22
N ILE A 539 52.99 28.05 0.04
CA ILE A 539 53.43 28.99 1.11
C ILE A 539 53.71 30.51 0.84
N ASP A 540 53.17 31.33 1.76
CA ASP A 540 53.49 32.70 2.22
C ASP A 540 53.61 33.91 1.26
N LYS A 541 52.72 34.91 1.47
CA LYS A 541 53.09 36.33 1.76
C LYS A 541 52.08 37.07 2.67
N LEU A 542 52.49 37.36 3.91
CA LEU A 542 52.12 38.57 4.67
C LEU A 542 53.06 39.74 4.23
N PRO A 543 52.92 41.06 4.62
CA PRO A 543 52.56 41.55 5.98
C PRO A 543 52.00 43.01 6.18
N TRP A 544 51.78 43.42 7.45
CA TRP A 544 51.65 44.79 8.06
C TRP A 544 50.62 45.81 7.47
N GLY A 545 50.01 46.74 8.21
CA GLY A 545 49.99 47.14 9.64
C GLY A 545 48.88 48.21 9.89
N PHE A 546 48.21 48.30 11.05
CA PHE A 546 48.54 49.05 12.30
C PHE A 546 48.03 50.51 12.40
N TYR A 547 47.85 50.99 13.66
CA TYR A 547 47.32 52.31 14.12
C TYR A 547 45.78 52.53 14.02
N GLY A 548 45.15 53.37 14.88
CA GLY A 548 45.65 54.08 16.07
C GLY A 548 44.59 55.03 16.69
N VAL A 549 44.49 55.10 18.03
CA VAL A 549 43.34 55.67 18.77
C VAL A 549 43.39 57.20 19.02
N GLN A 550 42.25 57.88 18.84
CA GLN A 550 41.78 59.06 19.59
C GLN A 550 40.23 58.97 19.72
N GLY A 551 39.54 59.54 20.73
CA GLY A 551 39.97 60.17 21.98
C GLY A 551 38.82 60.92 22.68
N ILE A 552 38.85 60.98 24.02
CA ILE A 552 38.20 61.99 24.92
C ILE A 552 36.64 62.06 24.89
N LEU A 553 35.91 61.50 25.87
CA LEU A 553 35.56 62.02 27.22
C LEU A 553 34.29 62.92 27.30
N ARG A 554 33.21 62.39 27.91
CA ARG A 554 32.37 62.92 29.05
C ARG A 554 30.92 62.36 28.97
N ILE A 555 30.20 62.01 30.05
CA ILE A 555 30.47 62.09 31.51
C ILE A 555 29.62 61.07 32.33
N LEU A 556 30.05 60.77 33.58
CA LEU A 556 29.33 60.10 34.70
C LEU A 556 28.88 58.61 34.60
N ALA A 557 29.56 57.75 35.39
CA ALA A 557 28.98 56.63 36.16
C ALA A 557 28.61 57.15 37.58
N PRO A 558 28.28 56.37 38.66
CA PRO A 558 28.49 54.93 38.98
C PRO A 558 27.17 54.20 39.43
N ILE A 559 27.06 52.98 40.01
CA ILE A 559 27.74 52.32 41.15
C ILE A 559 27.60 50.76 41.14
N ARG A 560 28.73 50.06 41.37
CA ARG A 560 28.99 48.70 41.97
C ARG A 560 28.44 47.37 41.39
N GLN A 561 29.41 46.47 41.18
CA GLN A 561 29.40 44.97 41.23
C GLN A 561 29.53 44.46 42.71
N PRO A 562 29.79 43.17 43.10
CA PRO A 562 30.19 41.93 42.38
C PRO A 562 29.39 40.66 42.83
N ASN A 563 29.70 39.36 42.54
CA ASN A 563 30.90 38.55 42.21
C ASN A 563 30.54 37.48 41.11
N ALA A 564 31.45 36.98 40.27
CA ALA A 564 32.42 35.86 40.48
C ALA A 564 31.78 34.57 41.07
N THR A 565 32.03 33.34 40.57
CA THR A 565 33.26 32.80 39.93
C THR A 565 32.96 31.78 38.81
N LEU A 566 33.92 31.56 37.89
CA LEU A 566 33.91 30.56 36.81
C LEU A 566 34.98 29.47 37.06
N GLN A 567 34.89 28.37 36.28
CA GLN A 567 35.97 27.41 35.90
C GLN A 567 36.12 26.05 36.63
N LEU A 568 36.23 25.02 35.75
CA LEU A 568 37.20 23.90 35.68
C LEU A 568 37.10 22.61 36.53
N LEU A 569 37.40 21.51 35.80
CA LEU A 569 37.87 20.15 36.17
C LEU A 569 36.92 19.27 37.03
N ALA A 570 36.52 18.03 36.70
CA ALA A 570 36.92 16.94 35.77
C ALA A 570 37.69 15.76 36.40
N GLN A 571 37.39 14.55 35.87
CA GLN A 571 38.08 13.26 36.03
C GLN A 571 37.99 12.48 37.36
N GLN A 572 38.10 11.15 37.21
CA GLN A 572 38.53 10.12 38.19
C GLN A 572 37.80 9.97 39.53
N HIS A 573 37.01 8.89 39.67
CA HIS A 573 37.41 7.75 40.52
C HIS A 573 36.55 6.49 40.27
N LEU A 574 37.19 5.32 40.14
CA LEU A 574 36.56 4.00 40.09
C LEU A 574 37.59 2.96 40.55
N HIS A 575 37.27 2.20 41.61
CA HIS A 575 38.22 1.52 42.53
C HIS A 575 39.04 2.52 43.38
N GLN A 576 39.36 2.28 44.66
CA GLN A 576 39.34 1.03 45.45
C GLN A 576 38.77 1.23 46.87
N THR A 577 38.01 0.27 47.38
CA THR A 577 38.11 -0.17 48.79
C THR A 577 37.61 -1.61 48.91
N MET A 578 38.38 -2.49 49.55
CA MET A 578 38.00 -3.89 49.84
C MET A 578 38.44 -4.28 51.25
N ALA A 579 37.68 -5.19 51.86
CA ALA A 579 37.86 -5.78 53.19
C ALA A 579 37.77 -4.77 54.38
N SER A 580 37.24 -5.12 55.55
CA SER A 580 36.88 -6.45 56.07
C SER A 580 35.72 -6.38 57.07
N ALA A 581 34.74 -7.28 56.95
CA ALA A 581 33.81 -7.64 58.03
C ALA A 581 33.17 -9.01 57.71
N THR A 582 33.69 -10.09 58.27
CA THR A 582 33.17 -11.45 58.10
C THR A 582 32.08 -11.78 59.12
N THR A 583 30.91 -12.23 58.65
CA THR A 583 30.03 -13.11 59.46
C THR A 583 29.11 -13.95 58.56
N THR A 584 28.73 -15.13 59.03
CA THR A 584 28.01 -16.16 58.27
C THR A 584 26.52 -16.23 58.64
N SER A 585 25.61 -16.38 57.66
CA SER A 585 24.42 -17.24 57.82
C SER A 585 23.66 -17.53 56.52
N LYS A 586 23.47 -18.83 56.26
CA LYS A 586 22.36 -19.57 55.62
C LYS A 586 21.34 -18.86 54.70
N ARG A 587 21.07 -19.50 53.55
CA ARG A 587 19.88 -19.30 52.69
C ARG A 587 18.57 -19.68 53.42
N PRO A 588 17.45 -18.99 53.18
CA PRO A 588 16.10 -19.56 53.24
C PRO A 588 15.75 -20.31 51.93
N PRO A 589 14.72 -21.19 51.91
CA PRO A 589 14.28 -21.89 50.71
C PRO A 589 13.42 -21.01 49.78
N ILE A 590 13.38 -21.36 48.49
CA ILE A 590 12.43 -20.82 47.52
C ILE A 590 11.11 -21.58 47.66
N ASN A 591 10.02 -20.88 48.01
CA ASN A 591 8.66 -21.40 47.86
C ASN A 591 8.07 -20.94 46.52
N ALA A 592 7.45 -21.84 45.77
CA ALA A 592 6.90 -21.56 44.46
C ALA A 592 5.42 -21.11 44.52
N SER A 593 5.18 -19.83 44.28
CA SER A 593 3.87 -19.24 43.94
C SER A 593 4.06 -17.77 43.55
N HIS A 594 3.21 -17.24 42.66
CA HIS A 594 3.26 -15.87 42.10
C HIS A 594 4.44 -15.57 41.17
N LEU A 595 4.24 -15.90 39.88
CA LEU A 595 4.74 -15.07 38.78
C LEU A 595 3.57 -14.22 38.28
N ASP A 596 3.36 -13.05 38.89
CA ASP A 596 2.56 -12.00 38.26
C ASP A 596 3.30 -11.49 37.01
N ALA A 597 2.55 -11.13 35.97
CA ALA A 597 3.12 -10.70 34.70
C ALA A 597 3.76 -9.30 34.80
N SER A 598 5.01 -9.24 35.23
CA SER A 598 5.81 -8.01 35.19
C SER A 598 6.01 -7.58 33.74
N SER A 599 5.50 -6.39 33.39
CA SER A 599 5.67 -5.80 32.05
C SER A 599 7.16 -5.66 31.73
N SER A 600 7.67 -6.41 30.74
CA SER A 600 9.09 -6.40 30.40
C SER A 600 9.51 -5.03 29.85
N SER A 601 10.37 -4.33 30.58
CA SER A 601 10.84 -2.98 30.23
C SER A 601 11.88 -2.97 29.09
N HIS A 602 11.98 -4.06 28.33
CA HIS A 602 13.00 -4.26 27.32
C HIS A 602 12.60 -3.64 25.98
N LYS A 603 13.55 -2.92 25.37
CA LYS A 603 13.44 -2.37 24.01
C LYS A 603 13.06 -3.47 23.00
N PRO A 604 12.10 -3.24 22.09
CA PRO A 604 11.82 -4.17 21.00
C PRO A 604 13.00 -4.29 20.02
N ILE A 605 13.35 -5.52 19.63
CA ILE A 605 14.42 -5.81 18.66
C ILE A 605 13.91 -6.77 17.59
N ASN A 606 14.24 -6.54 16.31
CA ASN A 606 13.67 -7.24 15.16
C ASN A 606 14.73 -7.84 14.22
N LEU A 607 15.10 -9.09 14.48
CA LEU A 607 15.96 -9.91 13.61
C LEU A 607 15.18 -10.58 12.45
N LEU A 608 13.86 -10.37 12.34
CA LEU A 608 13.04 -10.87 11.22
C LEU A 608 13.16 -9.97 9.98
N ARG A 609 13.39 -8.66 10.15
CA ARG A 609 13.31 -7.64 9.07
C ARG A 609 14.53 -7.65 8.12
N GLY A 610 14.36 -8.24 6.94
CA GLY A 610 15.38 -8.32 5.88
C GLY A 610 15.66 -7.04 5.08
N TRP A 611 15.73 -5.87 5.72
CA TRP A 611 15.93 -4.55 5.09
C TRP A 611 17.26 -3.91 5.54
N PRO A 612 17.89 -3.04 4.72
CA PRO A 612 19.00 -2.21 5.18
C PRO A 612 18.56 -1.27 6.32
N ALA A 613 19.40 -1.10 7.34
CA ALA A 613 19.20 -0.11 8.39
C ALA A 613 19.08 1.32 7.82
N PRO A 614 18.25 2.22 8.39
CA PRO A 614 18.08 3.58 7.87
C PRO A 614 19.38 4.40 7.82
N SER A 615 20.34 4.10 8.71
CA SER A 615 21.67 4.72 8.74
C SER A 615 22.58 4.31 7.58
N LEU A 616 22.19 3.31 6.78
CA LEU A 616 22.91 2.82 5.61
C LEU A 616 22.24 3.24 4.29
N LEU A 617 21.25 4.13 4.31
CA LEU A 617 20.63 4.66 3.09
C LEU A 617 21.46 5.83 2.55
N PRO A 618 21.85 5.86 1.25
CA PRO A 618 22.75 6.87 0.68
C PRO A 618 22.00 8.18 0.35
N THR A 619 21.32 8.74 1.34
CA THR A 619 20.41 9.90 1.20
C THR A 619 21.06 11.12 0.57
N ALA A 620 22.30 11.45 0.95
CA ALA A 620 23.05 12.56 0.37
C ALA A 620 23.41 12.34 -1.11
N ALA A 621 23.79 11.12 -1.50
CA ALA A 621 24.08 10.79 -2.90
C ALA A 621 22.80 10.76 -3.75
N LEU A 622 21.69 10.27 -3.20
CA LEU A 622 20.37 10.35 -3.82
C LEU A 622 19.89 11.80 -3.99
N GLN A 623 20.15 12.68 -3.02
CA GLN A 623 19.84 14.11 -3.15
C GLN A 623 20.67 14.77 -4.25
N GLN A 624 21.98 14.48 -4.32
CA GLN A 624 22.87 14.99 -5.37
C GLN A 624 22.46 14.49 -6.76
N ALA A 625 22.15 13.20 -6.89
CA ALA A 625 21.66 12.60 -8.14
C ALA A 625 20.30 13.16 -8.59
N SER A 626 19.37 13.34 -7.65
CA SER A 626 18.07 13.97 -7.91
C SER A 626 18.23 15.41 -8.39
N ALA A 627 19.11 16.19 -7.74
CA ALA A 627 19.45 17.55 -8.16
C ALA A 627 20.10 17.58 -9.55
N ALA A 628 21.05 16.67 -9.83
CA ALA A 628 21.69 16.56 -11.15
C ALA A 628 20.66 16.29 -12.26
N VAL A 629 19.82 15.26 -12.09
CA VAL A 629 18.72 14.92 -13.03
C VAL A 629 17.81 16.13 -13.26
N LEU A 630 17.33 16.77 -12.20
CA LEU A 630 16.35 17.86 -12.28
C LEU A 630 16.94 19.21 -12.72
N SER A 631 18.27 19.36 -12.72
CA SER A 631 18.95 20.59 -13.15
C SER A 631 19.15 20.70 -14.67
N ASP A 632 19.17 19.56 -15.39
CA ASP A 632 19.48 19.51 -16.81
C ASP A 632 18.23 19.13 -17.65
N PRO A 633 17.72 20.02 -18.53
CA PRO A 633 16.59 19.73 -19.41
C PRO A 633 16.78 18.51 -20.33
N SER A 634 18.01 18.18 -20.72
CA SER A 634 18.31 16.99 -21.51
C SER A 634 18.14 15.69 -20.71
N ILE A 635 18.20 15.76 -19.38
CA ILE A 635 18.08 14.61 -18.48
C ILE A 635 16.66 14.53 -17.88
N TYR A 636 16.10 15.62 -17.34
CA TYR A 636 14.76 15.54 -16.72
C TYR A 636 13.66 15.27 -17.74
N THR A 637 13.75 15.79 -18.97
CA THR A 637 12.69 15.61 -19.98
C THR A 637 12.45 14.13 -20.31
N PRO A 638 13.46 13.32 -20.71
CA PRO A 638 13.27 11.88 -20.93
C PRO A 638 13.15 11.05 -19.62
N ALA A 639 13.47 11.61 -18.45
CA ALA A 639 13.28 10.94 -17.16
C ALA A 639 11.86 11.10 -16.58
N LEU A 640 11.15 12.16 -16.94
CA LEU A 640 9.78 12.47 -16.48
C LEU A 640 8.69 12.11 -17.51
N GLN A 641 9.06 11.79 -18.74
CA GLN A 641 8.16 11.24 -19.78
C GLN A 641 8.15 9.71 -19.76
N TYR A 642 7.24 9.09 -20.54
CA TYR A 642 7.24 7.65 -20.78
C TYR A 642 8.58 7.22 -21.41
N GLY A 643 9.19 6.17 -20.83
CA GLY A 643 10.49 5.68 -21.26
C GLY A 643 10.41 4.67 -22.42
N PRO A 644 11.56 4.25 -22.97
CA PRO A 644 11.64 3.08 -23.84
C PRO A 644 11.17 1.81 -23.10
N ASP A 645 10.64 0.82 -23.83
CA ASP A 645 10.22 -0.47 -23.25
C ASP A 645 11.34 -1.18 -22.46
N PRO A 646 12.62 -1.21 -22.90
CA PRO A 646 13.72 -1.79 -22.12
C PRO A 646 14.20 -0.91 -20.97
N GLY A 647 13.76 0.35 -20.93
CA GLY A 647 14.06 1.35 -19.90
C GLY A 647 15.13 2.37 -20.24
N TYR A 648 15.47 3.20 -19.25
CA TYR A 648 16.37 4.34 -19.38
C TYR A 648 17.76 3.92 -19.90
N GLN A 649 18.05 4.25 -21.17
CA GLN A 649 19.21 3.74 -21.91
C GLN A 649 20.57 3.98 -21.21
N PRO A 650 20.88 5.18 -20.65
CA PRO A 650 22.15 5.40 -19.97
C PRO A 650 22.34 4.50 -18.73
N LEU A 651 21.26 4.10 -18.05
CA LEU A 651 21.35 3.13 -16.96
C LEU A 651 21.70 1.73 -17.49
N ARG A 652 21.14 1.30 -18.63
CA ARG A 652 21.45 -0.01 -19.24
C ARG A 652 22.92 -0.10 -19.65
N GLU A 653 23.47 0.98 -20.18
CA GLU A 653 24.86 1.09 -20.62
C GLU A 653 25.86 1.12 -19.45
N GLU A 654 25.60 1.93 -18.42
CA GLU A 654 26.45 1.94 -17.22
C GLU A 654 26.32 0.65 -16.40
N LEU A 655 25.12 0.04 -16.32
CA LEU A 655 24.96 -1.29 -15.71
C LEU A 655 25.79 -2.37 -16.43
N ALA A 656 25.78 -2.38 -17.76
CA ALA A 656 26.62 -3.30 -18.54
C ALA A 656 28.11 -3.10 -18.20
N SER A 657 28.61 -1.86 -18.27
CA SER A 657 30.00 -1.57 -17.90
C SER A 657 30.33 -1.96 -16.45
N TRP A 658 29.40 -1.74 -15.52
CA TRP A 658 29.58 -2.08 -14.10
C TRP A 658 29.62 -3.59 -13.86
N PHE A 659 28.75 -4.36 -14.52
CA PHE A 659 28.79 -5.82 -14.49
C PHE A 659 30.10 -6.35 -15.08
N SER A 660 30.58 -5.80 -16.18
CA SER A 660 31.88 -6.14 -16.75
C SER A 660 33.05 -5.90 -15.78
N ARG A 661 33.02 -4.78 -15.04
CA ARG A 661 34.01 -4.46 -13.99
C ARG A 661 33.99 -5.46 -12.83
N PHE A 662 32.81 -5.90 -12.40
CA PHE A 662 32.60 -6.73 -11.20
C PHE A 662 32.65 -8.25 -11.45
N TYR A 663 31.99 -8.74 -12.51
CA TYR A 663 31.95 -10.16 -12.87
C TYR A 663 33.12 -10.60 -13.77
N GLY A 664 33.79 -9.66 -14.45
CA GLY A 664 34.89 -9.98 -15.37
C GLY A 664 34.40 -10.57 -16.70
N THR A 665 33.34 -9.98 -17.25
CA THR A 665 32.56 -10.45 -18.41
C THR A 665 32.39 -9.30 -19.42
N ASP A 666 31.95 -9.59 -20.64
CA ASP A 666 31.68 -8.61 -21.71
C ASP A 666 30.16 -8.38 -21.85
N GLU A 667 29.57 -7.60 -20.93
CA GLU A 667 28.15 -7.22 -20.97
C GLU A 667 27.88 -6.15 -22.04
N VAL A 668 26.67 -6.20 -22.60
CA VAL A 668 26.13 -5.17 -23.51
C VAL A 668 24.74 -4.77 -23.05
N ALA A 669 24.36 -3.50 -23.25
CA ALA A 669 23.08 -2.95 -22.78
C ALA A 669 21.87 -3.76 -23.27
N ASP A 670 21.94 -4.40 -24.44
CA ASP A 670 20.86 -5.21 -25.00
C ASP A 670 20.56 -6.50 -24.24
N ARG A 671 21.49 -6.99 -23.42
CA ARG A 671 21.23 -8.08 -22.44
C ARG A 671 20.37 -7.62 -21.25
N ILE A 672 20.22 -6.31 -21.06
CA ILE A 672 19.67 -5.71 -19.84
C ILE A 672 18.31 -5.07 -20.11
N ALA A 673 17.31 -5.39 -19.28
CA ALA A 673 16.01 -4.73 -19.25
C ALA A 673 15.71 -4.21 -17.83
N ILE A 674 15.29 -2.94 -17.71
CA ILE A 674 14.99 -2.30 -16.41
C ILE A 674 13.61 -2.74 -15.89
N THR A 675 13.53 -3.01 -14.59
CA THR A 675 12.32 -3.50 -13.91
C THR A 675 12.06 -2.75 -12.60
N GLY A 676 10.87 -2.88 -12.01
CA GLY A 676 10.53 -2.23 -10.74
C GLY A 676 11.14 -2.88 -9.49
N GLY A 677 12.27 -3.57 -9.65
CA GLY A 677 12.90 -4.44 -8.66
C GLY A 677 12.50 -5.91 -8.83
N ALA A 678 13.28 -6.78 -8.18
CA ALA A 678 13.26 -8.24 -8.31
C ALA A 678 11.85 -8.88 -8.33
N SER A 679 10.93 -8.44 -7.47
CA SER A 679 9.57 -9.01 -7.43
C SER A 679 8.72 -8.67 -8.67
N GLN A 680 8.80 -7.44 -9.20
CA GLN A 680 8.07 -7.09 -10.42
C GLN A 680 8.74 -7.71 -11.65
N SER A 681 10.06 -7.86 -11.61
CA SER A 681 10.83 -8.60 -12.61
C SER A 681 10.36 -10.05 -12.74
N ILE A 682 10.23 -10.79 -11.64
CA ILE A 682 9.65 -12.15 -11.63
C ILE A 682 8.23 -12.14 -12.23
N ALA A 683 7.38 -11.18 -11.85
CA ALA A 683 6.04 -11.06 -12.42
C ALA A 683 6.05 -10.83 -13.94
N GLY A 684 6.93 -9.96 -14.46
CA GLY A 684 7.10 -9.71 -15.90
C GLY A 684 7.65 -10.93 -16.65
N ILE A 685 8.63 -11.62 -16.06
CA ILE A 685 9.16 -12.89 -16.59
C ILE A 685 8.04 -13.93 -16.71
N LEU A 686 7.23 -14.14 -15.68
CA LEU A 686 6.09 -15.05 -15.75
C LEU A 686 5.03 -14.59 -16.77
N GLN A 687 4.80 -13.28 -16.89
CA GLN A 687 3.87 -12.74 -17.88
C GLN A 687 4.33 -12.99 -19.33
N SER A 688 5.63 -12.91 -19.65
CA SER A 688 6.13 -13.16 -21.01
C SER A 688 6.53 -14.63 -21.29
N PHE A 689 7.05 -15.38 -20.30
CA PHE A 689 7.81 -16.62 -20.55
C PHE A 689 7.20 -17.92 -19.99
N THR A 690 6.02 -17.86 -19.36
CA THR A 690 5.29 -19.07 -18.91
C THR A 690 3.84 -19.04 -19.36
N ASP A 691 3.23 -20.20 -19.59
CA ASP A 691 1.80 -20.31 -19.89
C ASP A 691 1.18 -21.35 -18.94
N PRO A 692 0.15 -20.98 -18.14
CA PRO A 692 -0.55 -21.92 -17.27
C PRO A 692 -1.05 -23.20 -17.96
N SER A 693 -1.27 -23.21 -19.28
CA SER A 693 -1.69 -24.40 -20.04
C SER A 693 -0.54 -25.32 -20.46
N TYR A 694 0.73 -24.90 -20.35
CA TYR A 694 1.90 -25.62 -20.88
C TYR A 694 2.99 -25.84 -19.84
N THR A 695 3.34 -24.78 -19.10
CA THR A 695 4.35 -24.78 -18.04
C THR A 695 3.89 -25.68 -16.89
N ARG A 696 4.71 -26.67 -16.53
CA ARG A 696 4.32 -27.85 -15.74
C ARG A 696 4.37 -27.59 -14.25
N ALA A 697 5.49 -27.09 -13.75
CA ALA A 697 5.73 -26.78 -12.34
C ALA A 697 6.70 -25.61 -12.16
N ILE A 698 6.65 -25.02 -10.97
CA ILE A 698 7.61 -24.01 -10.49
C ILE A 698 8.42 -24.68 -9.37
N TRP A 699 9.66 -25.07 -9.66
CA TRP A 699 10.58 -25.70 -8.74
C TRP A 699 11.29 -24.62 -7.91
N MET A 700 11.05 -24.60 -6.60
CA MET A 700 11.61 -23.59 -5.70
C MET A 700 12.59 -24.26 -4.73
N VAL A 701 13.80 -23.71 -4.62
CA VAL A 701 14.77 -24.14 -3.62
C VAL A 701 14.20 -23.96 -2.20
N ALA A 702 14.37 -24.95 -1.34
CA ALA A 702 13.83 -25.01 0.01
C ALA A 702 14.99 -25.16 1.03
N PRO A 703 15.12 -24.27 2.02
CA PRO A 703 14.19 -23.18 2.35
C PRO A 703 14.29 -22.00 1.36
N CYS A 704 13.21 -21.20 1.24
CA CYS A 704 13.00 -20.25 0.14
C CYS A 704 12.75 -18.79 0.60
N TYR A 705 12.86 -17.85 -0.34
CA TYR A 705 12.27 -16.52 -0.18
C TYR A 705 10.75 -16.57 -0.38
N PHE A 706 10.02 -16.89 0.70
CA PHE A 706 8.57 -17.14 0.67
C PHE A 706 7.70 -16.04 0.04
N LEU A 707 8.14 -14.77 0.07
CA LEU A 707 7.44 -13.66 -0.58
C LEU A 707 7.47 -13.73 -2.12
N ALA A 708 8.27 -14.64 -2.71
CA ALA A 708 8.18 -14.96 -4.13
C ALA A 708 7.02 -15.92 -4.44
N CYS A 709 6.59 -16.78 -3.49
CA CYS A 709 5.54 -17.78 -3.73
C CYS A 709 4.22 -17.17 -4.23
N PRO A 710 3.68 -16.07 -3.65
CA PRO A 710 2.47 -15.42 -4.18
C PRO A 710 2.59 -15.02 -5.66
N ILE A 711 3.75 -14.50 -6.09
CA ILE A 711 3.98 -14.05 -7.48
C ILE A 711 3.79 -15.21 -8.47
N PHE A 712 4.22 -16.42 -8.12
CA PHE A 712 4.00 -17.62 -8.92
C PHE A 712 2.53 -18.09 -8.87
N ARG A 713 1.88 -17.99 -7.71
CA ARG A 713 0.47 -18.38 -7.53
C ARG A 713 -0.46 -17.47 -8.34
N ASP A 714 -0.26 -16.16 -8.27
CA ASP A 714 -0.98 -15.11 -9.01
C ASP A 714 -0.80 -15.26 -10.53
N ALA A 715 0.36 -15.74 -10.99
CA ALA A 715 0.61 -16.09 -12.39
C ALA A 715 -0.09 -17.39 -12.85
N GLY A 716 -0.90 -18.02 -12.00
CA GLY A 716 -1.69 -19.22 -12.31
C GLY A 716 -1.02 -20.55 -11.94
N PHE A 717 0.04 -20.55 -11.12
CA PHE A 717 0.75 -21.76 -10.68
C PHE A 717 0.39 -22.24 -9.27
N ASP A 718 -0.75 -21.79 -8.73
CA ASP A 718 -1.32 -22.35 -7.50
C ASP A 718 -1.46 -23.90 -7.60
N GLY A 719 -1.08 -24.61 -6.54
CA GLY A 719 -0.96 -26.08 -6.53
C GLY A 719 0.17 -26.68 -7.41
N ARG A 720 0.98 -25.85 -8.08
CA ARG A 720 2.09 -26.27 -8.98
C ARG A 720 3.48 -25.74 -8.58
N LEU A 721 3.59 -25.03 -7.46
CA LEU A 721 4.86 -24.81 -6.77
C LEU A 721 5.37 -26.16 -6.21
N ARG A 722 6.67 -26.43 -6.32
CA ARG A 722 7.30 -27.68 -5.86
C ARG A 722 8.57 -27.39 -5.07
N ALA A 723 8.71 -28.03 -3.92
CA ALA A 723 9.86 -27.84 -3.04
C ALA A 723 11.06 -28.68 -3.50
N VAL A 724 12.26 -28.11 -3.43
CA VAL A 724 13.53 -28.78 -3.80
C VAL A 724 14.54 -28.58 -2.67
N PRO A 725 14.99 -29.62 -1.96
CA PRO A 725 15.83 -29.44 -0.78
C PRO A 725 17.20 -28.88 -1.17
N GLU A 726 17.84 -28.15 -0.27
CA GLU A 726 19.27 -27.88 -0.37
C GLU A 726 20.11 -28.98 0.31
N ASP A 727 21.27 -29.29 -0.28
CA ASP A 727 22.39 -29.95 0.40
C ASP A 727 23.46 -28.91 0.82
N ALA A 728 24.72 -29.34 1.01
CA ALA A 728 25.83 -28.49 1.40
C ALA A 728 26.23 -27.44 0.33
N GLU A 729 25.99 -27.71 -0.95
CA GLU A 729 26.28 -26.78 -2.06
C GLU A 729 25.05 -25.98 -2.53
N GLY A 730 23.92 -26.04 -1.80
CA GLY A 730 22.65 -25.45 -2.23
C GLY A 730 21.73 -26.46 -2.91
N ILE A 731 20.95 -26.05 -3.91
CA ILE A 731 19.85 -26.83 -4.51
C ILE A 731 20.25 -28.26 -4.91
N ASN A 732 19.57 -29.28 -4.39
CA ASN A 732 19.86 -30.68 -4.63
C ASN A 732 19.39 -31.10 -6.03
N LEU A 733 20.35 -31.33 -6.94
CA LEU A 733 20.07 -31.63 -8.35
C LEU A 733 19.59 -33.06 -8.58
N GLU A 734 20.07 -34.03 -7.80
CA GLU A 734 19.61 -35.43 -7.88
C GLU A 734 18.15 -35.59 -7.44
N TYR A 735 17.71 -34.76 -6.48
CA TYR A 735 16.31 -34.63 -6.12
C TYR A 735 15.52 -33.96 -7.26
N LEU A 736 15.95 -32.78 -7.71
CA LEU A 736 15.27 -32.00 -8.74
C LEU A 736 15.05 -32.79 -10.03
N GLU A 737 16.11 -33.42 -10.56
CA GLU A 737 16.04 -34.20 -11.79
C GLU A 737 15.03 -35.35 -11.68
N ARG A 738 15.08 -36.12 -10.59
CA ARG A 738 14.18 -37.25 -10.35
C ARG A 738 12.72 -36.83 -10.19
N GLU A 739 12.43 -35.71 -9.53
CA GLU A 739 11.04 -35.23 -9.41
C GLU A 739 10.53 -34.59 -10.72
N ILE A 740 11.40 -33.99 -11.54
CA ILE A 740 11.05 -33.61 -12.93
C ILE A 740 10.74 -34.87 -13.75
N GLU A 741 11.61 -35.90 -13.71
CA GLU A 741 11.41 -37.16 -14.45
C GLU A 741 10.08 -37.82 -14.10
N LYS A 742 9.74 -37.92 -12.81
CA LYS A 742 8.42 -38.39 -12.35
C LYS A 742 7.25 -37.55 -12.90
N LEU A 743 7.36 -36.22 -12.88
CA LEU A 743 6.30 -35.33 -13.38
C LEU A 743 6.11 -35.46 -14.89
N GLU A 744 7.17 -35.79 -15.62
CA GLU A 744 7.21 -36.03 -17.06
C GLU A 744 6.70 -37.43 -17.47
N GLU A 745 6.96 -38.45 -16.65
CA GLU A 745 6.41 -39.79 -16.82
C GLU A 745 4.89 -39.83 -16.62
N VAL A 746 4.35 -39.00 -15.72
CA VAL A 746 2.90 -38.88 -15.46
C VAL A 746 2.21 -38.10 -16.60
N ARG A 747 2.14 -38.74 -17.77
CA ARG A 747 1.36 -38.33 -18.95
C ARG A 747 -0.16 -38.42 -18.68
N GLY A 748 -0.68 -37.57 -17.79
CA GLY A 748 -2.04 -37.71 -17.30
C GLY A 748 -2.74 -36.49 -16.69
N ASP A 749 -2.05 -35.40 -16.33
CA ASP A 749 -2.80 -34.21 -15.87
C ASP A 749 -3.47 -33.49 -17.05
N SER A 750 -4.76 -33.80 -17.22
CA SER A 750 -5.70 -33.23 -18.19
C SER A 750 -5.77 -31.69 -18.22
N ARG A 751 -5.20 -31.00 -17.22
CA ARG A 751 -5.17 -29.53 -17.13
C ARG A 751 -4.01 -28.87 -17.89
N VAL A 752 -2.98 -29.61 -18.32
CA VAL A 752 -1.78 -29.03 -18.94
C VAL A 752 -1.44 -29.69 -20.28
N GLY A 753 -1.74 -28.98 -21.37
CA GLY A 753 -1.56 -29.40 -22.76
C GLY A 753 -0.13 -29.25 -23.30
N ASN A 754 0.14 -29.89 -24.44
CA ASN A 754 1.49 -29.98 -25.01
C ASN A 754 1.94 -28.75 -25.82
N GLN A 755 1.13 -27.68 -25.84
CA GLN A 755 1.44 -26.39 -26.44
C GLN A 755 0.83 -25.25 -25.58
N PRO A 756 1.40 -24.04 -25.61
CA PRO A 756 0.77 -22.84 -25.05
C PRO A 756 -0.62 -22.60 -25.66
N LEU A 757 -1.53 -22.03 -24.87
CA LEU A 757 -2.93 -21.78 -25.25
C LEU A 757 -3.34 -20.32 -25.02
N TYR A 758 -2.79 -19.69 -23.99
CA TYR A 758 -3.14 -18.31 -23.60
C TYR A 758 -2.13 -17.29 -24.12
N LYS A 759 -0.90 -17.70 -24.48
CA LYS A 759 0.16 -16.79 -24.92
C LYS A 759 0.78 -17.23 -26.25
N ASP A 760 0.77 -16.33 -27.23
CA ASP A 760 1.57 -16.48 -28.45
C ASP A 760 3.05 -16.16 -28.14
N PRO A 761 4.00 -17.08 -28.43
CA PRO A 761 5.43 -16.79 -28.31
C PRO A 761 5.95 -15.78 -29.35
N LYS A 762 5.26 -15.53 -30.46
CA LYS A 762 5.86 -14.86 -31.62
C LYS A 762 5.82 -13.33 -31.54
N PRO A 763 6.86 -12.61 -32.03
CA PRO A 763 8.22 -13.08 -32.32
C PRO A 763 9.20 -12.94 -31.15
N TYR A 764 8.79 -12.41 -29.98
CA TYR A 764 9.70 -11.95 -28.91
C TYR A 764 9.59 -12.72 -27.59
N ARG A 765 9.01 -13.93 -27.57
CA ARG A 765 8.86 -14.76 -26.36
C ARG A 765 9.20 -16.23 -26.65
N LYS A 766 9.61 -16.92 -25.59
CA LYS A 766 9.61 -18.39 -25.49
C LYS A 766 8.75 -18.77 -24.29
N ILE A 767 7.96 -19.83 -24.39
CA ILE A 767 7.23 -20.36 -23.24
C ILE A 767 7.97 -21.59 -22.74
N TYR A 768 8.54 -21.52 -21.53
CA TYR A 768 9.31 -22.63 -20.95
C TYR A 768 8.40 -23.68 -20.33
N ARG A 769 8.86 -24.93 -20.38
CA ARG A 769 8.13 -26.09 -19.88
C ARG A 769 8.18 -26.22 -18.36
N HIS A 770 9.27 -25.77 -17.74
CA HIS A 770 9.42 -25.70 -16.28
C HIS A 770 10.03 -24.34 -15.88
N VAL A 771 9.91 -23.96 -14.62
CA VAL A 771 10.66 -22.83 -14.04
C VAL A 771 11.37 -23.31 -12.79
N ILE A 772 12.60 -22.87 -12.56
CA ILE A 772 13.38 -23.09 -11.35
C ILE A 772 13.66 -21.71 -10.74
N TYR A 773 13.33 -21.51 -9.47
CA TYR A 773 13.64 -20.28 -8.73
C TYR A 773 14.62 -20.57 -7.60
N CYS A 774 15.73 -19.82 -7.59
CA CYS A 774 16.76 -19.95 -6.57
C CYS A 774 17.52 -18.64 -6.32
N VAL A 775 18.25 -18.60 -5.21
CA VAL A 775 19.14 -17.50 -4.82
C VAL A 775 20.57 -18.08 -4.82
N PRO A 776 21.37 -17.95 -5.90
CA PRO A 776 22.61 -18.73 -6.04
C PRO A 776 23.74 -18.30 -5.11
N SER A 777 23.70 -17.07 -4.61
CA SER A 777 24.70 -16.47 -3.73
C SER A 777 24.03 -15.96 -2.46
N PHE A 778 24.58 -16.28 -1.30
CA PHE A 778 24.13 -15.77 0.00
C PHE A 778 22.61 -15.97 0.23
N SER A 779 22.14 -17.18 -0.11
CA SER A 779 20.73 -17.57 -0.27
C SER A 779 19.81 -17.05 0.84
N ASN A 780 18.61 -16.59 0.47
CA ASN A 780 17.59 -16.23 1.45
C ASN A 780 16.62 -17.42 1.61
N PRO A 781 16.65 -18.15 2.75
CA PRO A 781 17.22 -17.76 4.04
C PRO A 781 18.53 -18.45 4.46
N SER A 782 18.98 -19.51 3.77
CA SER A 782 20.04 -20.43 4.25
C SER A 782 21.46 -19.84 4.27
N GLY A 783 21.64 -18.67 3.66
CA GLY A 783 22.92 -18.00 3.41
C GLY A 783 23.83 -18.72 2.40
N LYS A 784 23.41 -19.83 1.79
CA LYS A 784 24.30 -20.66 0.95
C LYS A 784 24.67 -19.98 -0.36
N THR A 785 25.90 -20.18 -0.79
CA THR A 785 26.40 -19.84 -2.12
C THR A 785 26.74 -21.12 -2.88
N MET A 786 26.09 -21.32 -4.01
CA MET A 786 26.27 -22.50 -4.86
C MET A 786 27.67 -22.55 -5.48
N SER A 787 28.33 -23.70 -5.41
CA SER A 787 29.66 -23.92 -5.99
C SER A 787 29.64 -23.79 -7.53
N LEU A 788 30.81 -23.57 -8.15
CA LEU A 788 30.91 -23.51 -9.61
C LEU A 788 30.38 -24.79 -10.28
N ARG A 789 30.73 -25.97 -9.74
CA ARG A 789 30.23 -27.27 -10.22
C ARG A 789 28.71 -27.34 -10.11
N ARG A 790 28.13 -26.89 -8.99
CA ARG A 790 26.68 -26.89 -8.77
C ARG A 790 25.97 -25.95 -9.76
N ARG A 791 26.52 -24.76 -10.00
CA ARG A 791 26.01 -23.80 -10.98
C ARG A 791 26.04 -24.35 -12.41
N GLN A 792 27.16 -24.96 -12.82
CA GLN A 792 27.31 -25.59 -14.14
C GLN A 792 26.32 -26.75 -14.35
N ALA A 793 26.17 -27.64 -13.36
CA ALA A 793 25.24 -28.75 -13.43
C ALA A 793 23.76 -28.29 -13.45
N LEU A 794 23.42 -27.22 -12.73
CA LEU A 794 22.07 -26.64 -12.77
C LEU A 794 21.71 -26.08 -14.16
N VAL A 795 22.64 -25.38 -14.82
CA VAL A 795 22.44 -24.88 -16.20
C VAL A 795 22.25 -26.06 -17.18
N GLN A 796 23.07 -27.10 -17.07
CA GLN A 796 22.95 -28.30 -17.91
C GLN A 796 21.60 -29.02 -17.70
N LEU A 797 21.16 -29.16 -16.44
CA LEU A 797 19.86 -29.74 -16.11
C LEU A 797 18.69 -28.89 -16.64
N ALA A 798 18.79 -27.56 -16.53
CA ALA A 798 17.76 -26.66 -17.04
C ALA A 798 17.62 -26.75 -18.58
N ARG A 799 18.75 -26.85 -19.30
CA ARG A 799 18.78 -27.07 -20.75
C ARG A 799 18.29 -28.48 -21.16
N LYS A 800 18.45 -29.52 -20.32
CA LYS A 800 17.90 -30.88 -20.57
C LYS A 800 16.36 -30.89 -20.55
N TRP A 801 15.74 -30.04 -19.72
CA TRP A 801 14.31 -30.12 -19.39
C TRP A 801 13.43 -28.97 -19.90
N ASP A 802 13.98 -28.06 -20.71
CA ASP A 802 13.32 -26.79 -21.11
C ASP A 802 12.83 -25.99 -19.89
N ALA A 803 13.71 -25.86 -18.89
CA ALA A 803 13.44 -25.10 -17.67
C ALA A 803 14.11 -23.72 -17.71
N LEU A 804 13.39 -22.68 -17.27
CA LEU A 804 13.96 -21.36 -17.02
C LEU A 804 14.44 -21.24 -15.57
N VAL A 805 15.73 -21.01 -15.34
CA VAL A 805 16.28 -20.66 -14.03
C VAL A 805 16.22 -19.15 -13.81
N ILE A 806 15.39 -18.74 -12.86
CA ILE A 806 15.31 -17.36 -12.34
C ILE A 806 16.26 -17.28 -11.14
N ALA A 807 17.44 -16.68 -11.35
CA ALA A 807 18.46 -16.50 -10.32
C ALA A 807 18.32 -15.12 -9.63
N ASP A 808 17.95 -15.10 -8.35
CA ASP A 808 17.70 -13.87 -7.60
C ASP A 808 19.01 -13.29 -7.00
N ASP A 809 19.91 -12.83 -7.88
CA ASP A 809 21.30 -12.42 -7.58
C ASP A 809 21.42 -11.09 -6.76
N VAL A 810 20.40 -10.73 -5.97
CA VAL A 810 20.27 -9.45 -5.26
C VAL A 810 21.26 -9.23 -4.10
N TYR A 811 22.18 -10.16 -3.85
CA TYR A 811 23.18 -10.11 -2.77
C TYR A 811 24.63 -10.18 -3.26
N ASP A 812 24.90 -10.38 -4.54
CA ASP A 812 26.25 -10.67 -5.08
C ASP A 812 27.31 -9.63 -4.68
N MET A 813 26.97 -8.34 -4.68
CA MET A 813 27.92 -7.26 -4.34
C MET A 813 28.10 -7.04 -2.83
N LEU A 814 27.34 -7.75 -1.99
CA LEU A 814 27.37 -7.61 -0.53
C LEU A 814 28.11 -8.79 0.11
N GLN A 815 29.42 -8.90 -0.19
CA GLN A 815 30.29 -9.98 0.29
C GLN A 815 31.63 -9.48 0.83
N TRP A 816 32.19 -10.19 1.81
CA TRP A 816 33.41 -9.83 2.53
C TRP A 816 34.15 -11.07 3.10
N PRO A 817 35.48 -11.01 3.26
CA PRO A 817 36.23 -12.07 3.94
C PRO A 817 35.91 -12.12 5.45
N ILE A 818 35.99 -13.33 6.01
CA ILE A 818 35.86 -13.60 7.44
C ILE A 818 37.27 -13.68 8.03
N ALA A 819 37.62 -12.77 8.95
CA ALA A 819 38.94 -12.75 9.56
C ALA A 819 39.13 -13.94 10.52
N SER A 820 40.17 -14.74 10.30
CA SER A 820 40.43 -16.01 11.01
C SER A 820 41.07 -15.81 12.39
N SER A 821 40.41 -15.05 13.29
CA SER A 821 40.74 -14.89 14.72
C SER A 821 42.12 -14.33 15.12
N SER A 822 43.02 -14.06 14.17
CA SER A 822 44.28 -13.35 14.42
C SER A 822 44.05 -11.83 14.44
N VAL A 823 44.30 -11.22 15.59
CA VAL A 823 44.40 -9.75 15.72
C VAL A 823 45.57 -9.25 14.85
N GLU A 824 45.48 -8.00 14.37
CA GLU A 824 46.44 -7.33 13.46
C GLU A 824 46.37 -7.78 11.98
N ALA A 825 45.37 -7.26 11.27
CA ALA A 825 45.38 -7.15 9.81
C ALA A 825 44.95 -5.72 9.40
N PRO A 826 45.87 -4.86 8.92
CA PRO A 826 45.52 -3.51 8.46
C PRO A 826 44.89 -3.55 7.05
N HIS A 827 43.78 -2.82 6.90
CA HIS A 827 42.91 -2.73 5.72
C HIS A 827 42.08 -3.99 5.40
N PRO A 828 40.77 -3.86 5.12
CA PRO A 828 39.97 -4.96 4.61
C PRO A 828 40.33 -5.22 3.13
N SER A 829 40.73 -6.45 2.82
CA SER A 829 40.82 -6.94 1.43
C SER A 829 39.41 -7.12 0.86
N SER A 830 38.79 -6.02 0.42
CA SER A 830 37.45 -6.09 -0.15
C SER A 830 37.44 -6.93 -1.43
N LEU A 831 36.44 -7.80 -1.53
CA LEU A 831 36.12 -8.56 -2.73
C LEU A 831 35.48 -7.60 -3.74
N SER A 832 36.32 -6.83 -4.46
CA SER A 832 35.91 -5.86 -5.49
C SER A 832 35.44 -6.52 -6.80
N ARG A 833 35.33 -7.85 -6.82
CA ARG A 833 34.82 -8.69 -7.91
C ARG A 833 34.05 -9.88 -7.36
N ALA A 834 33.20 -10.47 -8.19
CA ALA A 834 32.50 -11.70 -7.86
C ALA A 834 33.47 -12.88 -7.70
N LEU A 835 33.25 -13.72 -6.69
CA LEU A 835 34.01 -14.96 -6.48
C LEU A 835 33.68 -16.08 -7.48
N LEU A 836 32.47 -16.05 -8.03
CA LEU A 836 31.89 -17.08 -8.89
C LEU A 836 31.04 -16.41 -9.98
N PRO A 837 31.05 -16.93 -11.22
CA PRO A 837 30.16 -16.44 -12.28
C PRO A 837 28.68 -16.71 -11.94
N ARG A 838 27.77 -15.88 -12.45
CA ARG A 838 26.32 -16.11 -12.31
C ARG A 838 25.88 -17.27 -13.21
N LEU A 839 24.64 -17.70 -13.04
CA LEU A 839 24.07 -18.76 -13.88
C LEU A 839 23.91 -18.31 -15.35
N VAL A 840 23.58 -17.03 -15.58
CA VAL A 840 23.53 -16.44 -16.94
C VAL A 840 24.90 -16.44 -17.63
N ASP A 841 25.97 -16.13 -16.89
CA ASP A 841 27.34 -16.09 -17.43
C ASP A 841 27.87 -17.48 -17.81
N ILE A 842 27.27 -18.55 -17.27
CA ILE A 842 27.56 -19.95 -17.59
C ILE A 842 26.70 -20.46 -18.76
N ASP A 843 25.46 -19.99 -18.89
CA ASP A 843 24.52 -20.42 -19.93
C ASP A 843 24.73 -19.69 -21.27
N LEU A 844 24.97 -18.38 -21.24
CA LEU A 844 25.14 -17.55 -22.43
C LEU A 844 26.23 -18.07 -23.41
N PRO A 845 27.41 -18.54 -22.96
CA PRO A 845 28.43 -19.11 -23.85
C PRO A 845 28.05 -20.46 -24.48
N LEU A 846 27.00 -21.14 -23.99
CA LEU A 846 26.50 -22.40 -24.56
C LEU A 846 25.61 -22.18 -25.79
N GLY A 847 25.23 -20.93 -26.07
CA GLY A 847 24.46 -20.54 -27.25
C GLY A 847 23.01 -21.07 -27.27
N PRO A 848 22.35 -21.00 -28.44
CA PRO A 848 20.98 -21.46 -28.63
C PRO A 848 20.73 -22.90 -28.17
N SER A 849 19.58 -23.13 -27.54
CA SER A 849 19.15 -24.47 -27.11
C SER A 849 18.37 -25.19 -28.22
N PRO A 850 18.35 -26.54 -28.26
CA PRO A 850 17.40 -27.31 -29.08
C PRO A 850 15.91 -27.00 -28.81
N HIS A 851 15.61 -26.29 -27.71
CA HIS A 851 14.28 -25.82 -27.34
C HIS A 851 13.96 -24.39 -27.81
N ASP A 852 14.90 -23.69 -28.43
CA ASP A 852 14.71 -22.34 -28.96
C ASP A 852 14.34 -22.43 -30.46
N ALA A 853 13.59 -21.46 -31.00
CA ALA A 853 13.22 -21.51 -32.43
C ALA A 853 14.41 -21.14 -33.33
N PRO A 854 14.43 -21.57 -34.62
CA PRO A 854 15.53 -21.27 -35.52
C PRO A 854 15.81 -19.77 -35.65
N GLY A 855 17.02 -19.35 -35.30
CA GLY A 855 17.45 -17.95 -35.31
C GLY A 855 17.17 -17.16 -34.02
N GLN A 856 16.66 -17.80 -32.96
CA GLN A 856 16.47 -17.20 -31.63
C GLN A 856 17.43 -17.80 -30.61
N HIS A 857 17.72 -17.05 -29.55
CA HIS A 857 18.56 -17.45 -28.43
C HIS A 857 18.00 -16.87 -27.13
N PHE A 858 17.14 -17.61 -26.43
CA PHE A 858 16.52 -17.15 -25.17
C PHE A 858 17.29 -17.55 -23.91
N GLY A 859 18.18 -18.54 -24.00
CA GLY A 859 18.87 -19.09 -22.82
C GLY A 859 17.93 -19.88 -21.89
N HIS A 860 18.49 -20.37 -20.80
CA HIS A 860 17.83 -21.15 -19.74
C HIS A 860 18.19 -20.64 -18.34
N ALA A 861 19.08 -19.65 -18.21
CA ALA A 861 19.34 -18.97 -16.94
C ALA A 861 19.39 -17.44 -17.11
N ILE A 862 18.76 -16.71 -16.19
CA ILE A 862 18.74 -15.25 -16.15
C ILE A 862 19.14 -14.73 -14.77
N SER A 863 19.76 -13.56 -14.72
CA SER A 863 20.10 -12.84 -13.49
C SER A 863 19.02 -11.80 -13.17
N ASN A 864 18.41 -11.91 -11.99
CA ASN A 864 17.35 -11.04 -11.49
C ASN A 864 17.89 -10.14 -10.37
N GLY A 865 18.12 -8.87 -10.67
CA GLY A 865 18.81 -7.95 -9.76
C GLY A 865 17.97 -6.76 -9.29
N SER A 866 18.39 -6.13 -8.20
CA SER A 866 17.73 -4.91 -7.69
C SER A 866 18.61 -4.05 -6.78
N PHE A 867 18.50 -2.74 -6.96
CA PHE A 867 19.05 -1.72 -6.06
C PHE A 867 18.42 -1.72 -4.65
N SER A 868 17.41 -2.56 -4.39
CA SER A 868 16.73 -2.66 -3.09
C SER A 868 17.65 -3.02 -1.91
N LYS A 869 18.79 -3.67 -2.17
CA LYS A 869 19.79 -4.04 -1.15
C LYS A 869 21.04 -3.14 -1.15
N LEU A 870 21.23 -2.38 -2.23
CA LEU A 870 22.45 -1.60 -2.53
C LEU A 870 22.23 -0.08 -2.40
N VAL A 871 20.98 0.38 -2.42
CA VAL A 871 20.60 1.80 -2.34
C VAL A 871 19.43 1.96 -1.37
N ALA A 872 18.21 1.62 -1.80
CA ALA A 872 17.02 1.63 -0.94
C ALA A 872 15.89 0.80 -1.57
N PRO A 873 15.11 0.02 -0.78
CA PRO A 873 13.91 -0.67 -1.27
C PRO A 873 12.86 0.26 -1.90
N GLY A 874 12.85 1.53 -1.46
CA GLY A 874 11.95 2.57 -1.95
C GLY A 874 12.25 3.08 -3.36
N MET A 875 13.42 2.81 -3.94
CA MET A 875 13.73 3.22 -5.32
C MET A 875 12.82 2.54 -6.35
N ARG A 876 12.31 1.34 -6.02
CA ARG A 876 11.50 0.49 -6.91
C ARG A 876 12.16 0.28 -8.28
N THR A 877 13.44 -0.06 -8.30
CA THR A 877 14.20 -0.33 -9.53
C THR A 877 15.07 -1.58 -9.39
N GLY A 878 15.24 -2.27 -10.51
CA GLY A 878 16.10 -3.43 -10.69
C GLY A 878 16.25 -3.73 -12.17
N TRP A 879 16.70 -4.94 -12.49
CA TRP A 879 17.00 -5.35 -13.86
C TRP A 879 16.82 -6.86 -14.04
N VAL A 880 16.64 -7.26 -15.29
CA VAL A 880 17.00 -8.59 -15.79
C VAL A 880 18.29 -8.44 -16.60
N ASP A 881 19.27 -9.31 -16.39
CA ASP A 881 20.37 -9.56 -17.32
C ASP A 881 20.25 -11.00 -17.83
N ALA A 882 20.14 -11.14 -19.16
CA ALA A 882 19.81 -12.37 -19.87
C ALA A 882 20.42 -12.36 -21.28
N THR A 883 19.93 -13.20 -22.20
CA THR A 883 20.19 -13.01 -23.62
C THR A 883 19.44 -11.78 -24.17
N PRO A 884 19.85 -11.18 -25.31
CA PRO A 884 19.12 -10.07 -25.91
C PRO A 884 17.65 -10.38 -26.25
N ASP A 885 17.35 -11.57 -26.78
CA ASP A 885 15.97 -11.98 -27.08
C ASP A 885 15.12 -12.09 -25.80
N PHE A 886 15.70 -12.56 -24.70
CA PHE A 886 15.01 -12.65 -23.42
C PHE A 886 14.77 -11.26 -22.81
N ALA A 887 15.79 -10.40 -22.79
CA ALA A 887 15.67 -9.02 -22.31
C ALA A 887 14.61 -8.23 -23.12
N LEU A 888 14.61 -8.40 -24.44
CA LEU A 888 13.57 -7.89 -25.33
C LEU A 888 12.19 -8.45 -24.94
N GLY A 889 12.05 -9.76 -24.73
CA GLY A 889 10.78 -10.37 -24.33
C GLY A 889 10.26 -9.92 -22.96
N VAL A 890 11.13 -9.59 -22.00
CA VAL A 890 10.76 -8.92 -20.74
C VAL A 890 10.26 -7.50 -21.01
N SER A 891 10.96 -6.73 -21.85
CA SER A 891 10.53 -5.37 -22.22
C SER A 891 9.16 -5.35 -22.91
N GLN A 892 8.87 -6.37 -23.73
CA GLN A 892 7.60 -6.53 -24.43
C GLN A 892 6.50 -7.19 -23.58
N THR A 893 6.62 -7.13 -22.25
CA THR A 893 5.50 -7.41 -21.32
C THR A 893 4.42 -6.34 -21.48
N GLY A 894 3.13 -6.73 -21.45
CA GLY A 894 2.02 -5.80 -21.73
C GLY A 894 1.97 -4.56 -20.83
N SER A 895 2.36 -4.70 -19.56
CA SER A 895 2.47 -3.58 -18.62
C SER A 895 3.57 -2.58 -18.98
N SER A 896 4.70 -3.07 -19.48
CA SER A 896 5.86 -2.24 -19.85
C SER A 896 5.59 -1.54 -21.19
N ARG A 897 5.11 -2.28 -22.20
CA ARG A 897 4.78 -1.72 -23.52
C ARG A 897 3.65 -0.67 -23.50
N SER A 898 2.90 -0.57 -22.40
CA SER A 898 1.86 0.45 -22.22
C SER A 898 2.37 1.81 -21.69
N GLY A 899 3.63 1.91 -21.24
CA GLY A 899 4.16 3.13 -20.62
C GLY A 899 5.69 3.20 -20.46
N GLY A 900 6.43 2.36 -21.17
CA GLY A 900 7.87 2.17 -20.97
C GLY A 900 8.21 1.33 -19.74
N ALA A 901 9.50 1.17 -19.46
CA ALA A 901 9.93 0.46 -18.27
C ALA A 901 9.48 1.16 -16.97
N PRO A 902 9.15 0.40 -15.92
CA PRO A 902 8.74 0.95 -14.62
C PRO A 902 9.86 1.78 -13.97
N SER A 903 9.44 2.83 -13.23
CA SER A 903 10.31 3.68 -12.41
C SER A 903 11.40 4.45 -13.19
N GLN A 904 11.10 4.92 -14.40
CA GLN A 904 11.97 5.72 -15.27
C GLN A 904 12.75 6.84 -14.53
N PHE A 905 12.08 7.64 -13.68
CA PHE A 905 12.74 8.70 -12.91
C PHE A 905 13.69 8.17 -11.81
N SER A 906 13.37 7.03 -11.18
CA SER A 906 14.32 6.34 -10.29
C SER A 906 15.54 5.83 -11.06
N ALA A 907 15.33 5.34 -12.29
CA ALA A 907 16.40 4.83 -13.13
C ALA A 907 17.39 5.92 -13.56
N SER A 908 16.93 7.15 -13.86
CA SER A 908 17.85 8.27 -14.18
C SER A 908 18.65 8.74 -12.96
N MET A 909 18.05 8.72 -11.75
CA MET A 909 18.80 8.98 -10.51
C MET A 909 19.83 7.87 -10.22
N LEU A 910 19.47 6.61 -10.41
CA LEU A 910 20.38 5.48 -10.20
C LEU A 910 21.54 5.45 -11.20
N TYR A 911 21.31 5.90 -12.45
CA TYR A 911 22.38 6.16 -13.42
C TYR A 911 23.39 7.17 -12.87
N GLN A 912 22.94 8.30 -12.29
CA GLN A 912 23.85 9.28 -11.69
C GLN A 912 24.64 8.72 -10.49
N LEU A 913 24.06 7.83 -9.67
CA LEU A 913 24.79 7.16 -8.59
C LEU A 913 25.90 6.22 -9.11
N LEU A 914 25.62 5.48 -10.19
CA LEU A 914 26.60 4.59 -10.82
C LEU A 914 27.70 5.38 -11.55
N HIS A 915 27.30 6.32 -12.41
CA HIS A 915 28.20 7.07 -13.29
C HIS A 915 29.19 7.96 -12.52
N SER A 916 28.78 8.51 -11.37
CA SER A 916 29.67 9.25 -10.46
C SER A 916 30.55 8.35 -9.56
N GLY A 917 30.43 7.02 -9.68
CA GLY A 917 31.03 6.04 -8.77
C GLY A 917 30.51 6.13 -7.33
N ALA A 918 29.43 6.88 -7.07
CA ALA A 918 28.88 7.06 -5.73
C ALA A 918 28.26 5.77 -5.18
N LEU A 919 27.71 4.90 -6.05
CA LEU A 919 27.24 3.58 -5.65
C LEU A 919 28.40 2.65 -5.27
N ASP A 920 29.48 2.62 -6.05
CA ASP A 920 30.67 1.82 -5.74
C ASP A 920 31.26 2.22 -4.38
N ARG A 921 31.51 3.53 -4.17
CA ARG A 921 31.96 4.05 -2.86
C ARG A 921 30.98 3.70 -1.74
N HIS A 922 29.67 3.79 -1.97
CA HIS A 922 28.68 3.43 -0.94
C HIS A 922 28.71 1.93 -0.59
N ILE A 923 28.86 1.04 -1.57
CA ILE A 923 28.97 -0.41 -1.35
C ILE A 923 30.26 -0.73 -0.57
N GLU A 924 31.40 -0.17 -0.99
CA GLU A 924 32.72 -0.48 -0.44
C GLU A 924 33.01 0.19 0.91
N GLU A 925 32.64 1.46 1.09
CA GLU A 925 33.00 2.27 2.26
C GLU A 925 31.95 2.21 3.37
N ALA A 926 30.67 1.97 3.03
CA ALA A 926 29.56 1.98 4.00
C ALA A 926 28.88 0.61 4.17
N LEU A 927 28.42 -0.04 3.08
CA LEU A 927 27.62 -1.26 3.19
C LEU A 927 28.44 -2.48 3.63
N LYS A 928 29.48 -2.85 2.87
CA LYS A 928 30.33 -4.00 3.20
C LYS A 928 30.92 -3.92 4.61
N PRO A 929 31.51 -2.79 5.07
CA PRO A 929 32.10 -2.73 6.42
C PRO A 929 31.04 -2.77 7.54
N ALA A 930 29.86 -2.18 7.33
CA ALA A 930 28.78 -2.24 8.32
C ALA A 930 28.19 -3.65 8.45
N TYR A 931 27.94 -4.33 7.33
CA TYR A 931 27.43 -5.70 7.36
C TYR A 931 28.48 -6.69 7.87
N GLN A 932 29.76 -6.52 7.54
CA GLN A 932 30.86 -7.33 8.09
C GLN A 932 30.94 -7.25 9.62
N ARG A 933 30.89 -6.04 10.21
CA ARG A 933 30.89 -5.89 11.68
C ARG A 933 29.65 -6.46 12.33
N ARG A 934 28.46 -6.17 11.80
CA ARG A 934 27.18 -6.70 12.33
C ARG A 934 27.12 -8.22 12.28
N HIS A 935 27.57 -8.81 11.17
CA HIS A 935 27.75 -10.26 11.06
C HIS A 935 28.73 -10.80 12.11
N ALA A 936 29.91 -10.18 12.26
CA ALA A 936 30.91 -10.61 13.25
C ALA A 936 30.37 -10.56 14.69
N ARG A 937 29.71 -9.46 15.09
CA ARG A 937 29.14 -9.30 16.44
C ARG A 937 27.97 -10.26 16.70
N LEU A 938 27.10 -10.49 15.70
CA LEU A 938 26.06 -11.51 15.80
C LEU A 938 26.68 -12.91 15.97
N MET A 939 27.64 -13.28 15.13
CA MET A 939 28.25 -14.62 15.15
C MET A 939 29.10 -14.87 16.40
N GLU A 940 29.80 -13.86 16.93
CA GLU A 940 30.49 -13.92 18.22
C GLU A 940 29.49 -14.25 19.36
N ALA A 941 28.34 -13.56 19.39
CA ALA A 941 27.30 -13.84 20.37
C ALA A 941 26.66 -15.24 20.17
N VAL A 942 26.40 -15.65 18.93
CA VAL A 942 25.83 -16.98 18.61
C VAL A 942 26.77 -18.09 19.08
N GLN A 943 28.07 -17.98 18.80
CA GLN A 943 29.09 -18.94 19.24
C GLN A 943 29.26 -18.96 20.77
N LYS A 944 29.15 -17.80 21.44
CA LYS A 944 29.23 -17.67 22.90
C LYS A 944 27.99 -18.23 23.63
N VAL A 945 26.80 -18.08 23.05
CA VAL A 945 25.52 -18.27 23.75
C VAL A 945 24.70 -19.45 23.23
N LEU A 946 24.52 -19.58 21.91
CA LEU A 946 23.57 -20.54 21.31
C LEU A 946 24.23 -21.88 20.95
N VAL A 947 25.48 -21.88 20.49
CA VAL A 947 26.21 -23.11 20.17
C VAL A 947 26.42 -23.99 21.42
N PRO A 948 26.75 -23.46 22.63
CA PRO A 948 26.73 -24.24 23.88
C PRO A 948 25.34 -24.76 24.27
N LEU A 949 24.27 -24.14 23.77
CA LEU A 949 22.88 -24.61 23.90
C LEU A 949 22.48 -25.56 22.75
N GLY A 950 23.40 -26.00 21.90
CA GLY A 950 23.16 -26.98 20.84
C GLY A 950 22.51 -26.38 19.58
N ALA A 951 22.79 -25.12 19.26
CA ALA A 951 22.57 -24.60 17.91
C ALA A 951 23.64 -25.14 16.95
N ASP A 952 23.22 -25.67 15.80
CA ASP A 952 24.08 -25.85 14.63
C ASP A 952 23.99 -24.58 13.77
N VAL A 953 25.14 -24.00 13.41
CA VAL A 953 25.21 -22.75 12.66
C VAL A 953 26.41 -22.74 11.72
N ARG A 954 26.16 -22.35 10.47
CA ARG A 954 27.16 -22.36 9.42
C ARG A 954 27.96 -21.05 9.39
N VAL A 955 29.27 -21.16 9.59
CA VAL A 955 30.19 -20.01 9.75
C VAL A 955 30.53 -19.30 8.42
N SER A 956 30.57 -20.03 7.30
CA SER A 956 30.96 -19.50 5.98
C SER A 956 29.86 -19.68 4.93
N SER A 957 29.80 -18.79 3.95
CA SER A 957 28.78 -18.80 2.90
C SER A 957 29.06 -19.78 1.76
N LEU A 958 30.30 -20.19 1.53
CA LEU A 958 30.68 -21.13 0.47
C LEU A 958 31.38 -22.37 1.04
N VAL A 959 30.95 -23.55 0.61
CA VAL A 959 31.64 -24.83 0.86
C VAL A 959 32.31 -25.25 -0.46
N GLN A 960 33.63 -25.42 -0.45
CA GLN A 960 34.36 -26.04 -1.55
C GLN A 960 34.89 -27.41 -1.14
N GLN A 961 34.97 -28.34 -2.09
CA GLN A 961 35.74 -29.57 -1.94
C GLN A 961 37.03 -29.46 -2.77
N GLY A 962 38.09 -28.92 -2.15
CA GLY A 962 39.45 -29.01 -2.69
C GLY A 962 40.25 -27.71 -2.74
N GLY A 963 41.11 -27.49 -1.74
CA GLY A 963 42.33 -26.68 -1.87
C GLY A 963 42.25 -25.24 -1.38
N ASP A 964 41.38 -24.42 -1.96
CA ASP A 964 41.40 -22.95 -1.79
C ASP A 964 40.77 -22.47 -0.46
N LYS A 965 41.48 -22.72 0.66
CA LYS A 965 41.08 -22.29 2.02
C LYS A 965 40.80 -20.80 2.19
N GLU A 966 41.30 -19.94 1.30
CA GLU A 966 40.97 -18.51 1.30
C GLU A 966 39.52 -18.25 0.82
N LYS A 967 39.03 -19.04 -0.14
CA LYS A 967 37.65 -18.94 -0.66
C LYS A 967 36.62 -19.58 0.27
N GLU A 968 37.07 -20.47 1.16
CA GLU A 968 36.26 -21.06 2.23
C GLU A 968 35.94 -20.06 3.37
N ASN A 969 36.56 -18.86 3.40
CA ASN A 969 36.39 -17.87 4.47
C ASN A 969 35.67 -16.58 4.02
N VAL A 970 34.48 -16.70 3.41
CA VAL A 970 33.70 -15.55 2.93
C VAL A 970 32.26 -15.60 3.43
N PHE A 971 31.73 -14.45 3.84
CA PHE A 971 30.30 -14.28 4.11
C PHE A 971 29.71 -13.15 3.25
N GLY A 972 28.39 -13.12 3.14
CA GLY A 972 27.67 -12.06 2.45
C GLY A 972 26.16 -12.08 2.70
N GLY A 973 25.44 -11.22 1.99
CA GLY A 973 24.00 -11.07 2.16
C GLY A 973 23.61 -10.53 3.55
N TYR A 974 22.42 -10.90 4.03
CA TYR A 974 21.77 -10.29 5.21
C TYR A 974 21.46 -11.29 6.35
N PHE A 975 21.66 -12.59 6.15
CA PHE A 975 21.01 -13.63 6.96
C PHE A 975 21.98 -14.68 7.49
N VAL A 976 21.73 -15.12 8.72
CA VAL A 976 22.28 -16.34 9.30
C VAL A 976 21.13 -17.33 9.47
N TRP A 977 21.34 -18.56 8.99
CA TRP A 977 20.47 -19.71 9.24
C TRP A 977 21.14 -20.62 10.27
N MET A 978 20.35 -21.07 11.24
CA MET A 978 20.78 -22.01 12.28
C MET A 978 19.66 -22.99 12.58
N SER A 979 20.04 -24.19 13.01
CA SER A 979 19.10 -25.25 13.39
C SER A 979 19.33 -25.61 14.86
N PHE A 980 18.33 -26.16 15.53
CA PHE A 980 18.47 -26.74 16.87
C PHE A 980 18.20 -28.26 16.84
N PRO A 981 19.16 -29.11 16.42
CA PRO A 981 18.97 -30.56 16.34
C PRO A 981 18.57 -31.16 17.69
N GLY A 982 17.40 -31.81 17.73
CA GLY A 982 16.84 -32.35 18.98
C GLY A 982 16.46 -31.29 20.03
N GLY A 983 16.36 -30.02 19.64
CA GLY A 983 15.97 -28.91 20.49
C GLY A 983 14.48 -28.53 20.39
N PRO A 984 14.11 -27.36 20.98
CA PRO A 984 12.77 -26.79 20.84
C PRO A 984 12.36 -26.56 19.38
N PRO A 985 11.09 -26.80 19.00
CA PRO A 985 10.57 -26.37 17.70
C PRO A 985 10.68 -24.85 17.52
N ALA A 986 11.16 -24.41 16.36
CA ALA A 986 11.48 -23.02 16.06
C ALA A 986 10.28 -22.08 16.16
N LYS A 987 9.07 -22.55 15.84
CA LYS A 987 7.84 -21.78 16.07
C LYS A 987 7.65 -21.47 17.57
N ILE A 988 7.88 -22.44 18.45
CA ILE A 988 7.74 -22.27 19.91
C ILE A 988 8.83 -21.32 20.45
N ILE A 989 10.07 -21.42 19.93
CA ILE A 989 11.13 -20.43 20.24
C ILE A 989 10.66 -19.02 19.83
N ALA A 990 10.22 -18.85 18.58
CA ALA A 990 9.80 -17.56 18.06
C ALA A 990 8.57 -16.98 18.78
N ASP A 991 7.61 -17.83 19.16
CA ASP A 991 6.43 -17.44 19.93
C ASP A 991 6.81 -16.97 21.35
N ARG A 992 7.74 -17.66 22.02
CA ARG A 992 8.29 -17.22 23.33
C ARG A 992 9.15 -15.96 23.22
N CYS A 993 9.93 -15.79 22.14
CA CYS A 993 10.73 -14.59 21.91
C CYS A 993 9.89 -13.30 21.88
N ARG A 994 8.63 -13.35 21.42
CA ARG A 994 7.73 -12.18 21.44
C ARG A 994 7.46 -11.66 22.85
N ALA A 995 7.41 -12.53 23.87
CA ALA A 995 7.20 -12.13 25.26
C ALA A 995 8.40 -11.34 25.86
N VAL A 996 9.61 -11.54 25.32
CA VAL A 996 10.82 -10.76 25.65
C VAL A 996 11.12 -9.67 24.62
N ASN A 997 10.09 -9.20 23.91
CA ASN A 997 10.14 -8.15 22.89
C ASN A 997 11.17 -8.41 21.76
N LEU A 998 11.37 -9.67 21.39
CA LEU A 998 12.28 -10.10 20.32
C LEU A 998 11.51 -10.76 19.16
N ALA A 999 11.75 -10.32 17.93
CA ALA A 999 11.22 -10.95 16.72
C ALA A 999 12.32 -11.64 15.91
N ILE A 1000 12.15 -12.94 15.63
CA ILE A 1000 13.03 -13.78 14.80
C ILE A 1000 12.21 -14.46 13.68
N GLY A 1001 12.87 -15.00 12.66
CA GLY A 1001 12.21 -15.87 11.67
C GLY A 1001 12.30 -17.35 12.08
N TYR A 1002 11.21 -18.09 11.93
CA TYR A 1002 11.16 -19.55 12.17
C TYR A 1002 11.01 -20.31 10.84
N GLY A 1003 11.57 -21.51 10.75
CA GLY A 1003 11.82 -22.21 9.49
C GLY A 1003 10.59 -22.43 8.60
N ALA A 1004 9.44 -22.76 9.20
CA ALA A 1004 8.18 -22.92 8.47
C ALA A 1004 7.69 -21.66 7.72
N GLN A 1005 8.19 -20.46 8.06
CA GLN A 1005 7.92 -19.25 7.27
C GLN A 1005 8.61 -19.26 5.90
N PHE A 1006 9.60 -20.13 5.71
CA PHE A 1006 10.45 -20.21 4.51
C PHE A 1006 10.20 -21.48 3.70
N GLU A 1007 9.16 -22.25 4.05
CA GLU A 1007 8.67 -23.37 3.25
C GLU A 1007 8.00 -22.89 1.95
N VAL A 1008 7.92 -23.78 0.96
CA VAL A 1008 7.34 -23.47 -0.35
C VAL A 1008 5.82 -23.59 -0.25
N GLN A 1009 5.10 -22.48 -0.39
CA GLN A 1009 3.65 -22.46 -0.19
C GLN A 1009 2.92 -23.44 -1.11
N GLY A 1010 2.17 -24.37 -0.51
CA GLY A 1010 1.43 -25.41 -1.22
C GLY A 1010 2.20 -26.70 -1.51
N ASP A 1011 3.42 -26.87 -0.98
CA ASP A 1011 4.16 -28.13 -0.99
C ASP A 1011 4.76 -28.41 0.41
N GLU A 1012 4.19 -29.40 1.10
CA GLU A 1012 4.56 -29.79 2.47
C GLU A 1012 5.67 -30.85 2.53
N SER A 1013 6.24 -31.26 1.38
CA SER A 1013 7.21 -32.36 1.31
C SER A 1013 8.56 -32.10 1.99
N ILE A 1014 8.84 -30.85 2.39
CA ILE A 1014 10.09 -30.41 3.02
C ILE A 1014 9.74 -29.45 4.17
N LYS A 1015 10.23 -29.75 5.38
CA LYS A 1015 9.91 -29.04 6.62
C LYS A 1015 11.16 -28.54 7.35
N PHE A 1016 11.02 -27.42 8.05
CA PHE A 1016 12.11 -26.73 8.76
C PHE A 1016 11.74 -26.42 10.22
N ASP A 1017 11.20 -27.43 10.93
CA ASP A 1017 10.60 -27.28 12.25
C ASP A 1017 11.58 -26.87 13.37
N THR A 1018 12.90 -27.06 13.20
CA THR A 1018 13.93 -26.72 14.19
C THR A 1018 14.83 -25.54 13.76
N ASP A 1019 14.53 -24.91 12.63
CA ASP A 1019 15.39 -23.90 12.01
C ASP A 1019 14.95 -22.45 12.28
N ILE A 1020 15.92 -21.55 12.40
CA ILE A 1020 15.73 -20.13 12.67
C ILE A 1020 16.55 -19.30 11.69
N ARG A 1021 15.94 -18.21 11.18
CA ARG A 1021 16.63 -17.16 10.41
C ARG A 1021 16.78 -15.90 11.24
N LEU A 1022 18.01 -15.44 11.39
CA LEU A 1022 18.35 -14.15 11.97
C LEU A 1022 18.87 -13.19 10.88
N CYS A 1023 18.43 -11.93 10.93
CA CYS A 1023 18.91 -10.87 10.05
C CYS A 1023 19.76 -9.86 10.81
N PHE A 1024 20.97 -9.60 10.31
CA PHE A 1024 21.91 -8.61 10.87
C PHE A 1024 21.93 -7.27 10.10
N ALA A 1025 21.07 -7.09 9.10
CA ALA A 1025 21.09 -5.92 8.22
C ALA A 1025 20.37 -4.68 8.78
N TRP A 1026 19.39 -4.89 9.67
CA TRP A 1026 18.49 -3.84 10.15
C TRP A 1026 18.91 -3.22 11.49
N GLU A 1027 19.23 -4.02 12.50
CA GLU A 1027 19.47 -3.52 13.88
C GLU A 1027 20.93 -3.04 14.12
N PRO A 1028 21.16 -2.13 15.09
CA PRO A 1028 22.49 -1.73 15.58
C PRO A 1028 23.33 -2.88 16.15
N GLU A 1029 24.66 -2.71 16.16
CA GLU A 1029 25.63 -3.74 16.53
C GLU A 1029 25.46 -4.28 17.97
N ASP A 1030 25.06 -3.44 18.94
CA ASP A 1030 24.80 -3.87 20.32
C ASP A 1030 23.45 -4.58 20.49
N ASP A 1031 22.42 -4.14 19.77
CA ASP A 1031 21.08 -4.77 19.78
C ASP A 1031 21.13 -6.20 19.22
N LEU A 1032 22.03 -6.47 18.26
CA LEU A 1032 22.29 -7.82 17.77
C LEU A 1032 22.85 -8.75 18.86
N VAL A 1033 23.67 -8.23 19.78
CA VAL A 1033 24.21 -9.02 20.90
C VAL A 1033 23.14 -9.25 21.96
N GLU A 1034 22.40 -8.21 22.38
CA GLU A 1034 21.31 -8.36 23.37
C GLU A 1034 20.23 -9.34 22.85
N ALA A 1035 19.89 -9.29 21.55
CA ALA A 1035 18.92 -10.20 20.96
C ALA A 1035 19.37 -11.67 21.01
N ILE A 1036 20.67 -11.96 20.87
CA ILE A 1036 21.19 -13.32 21.02
C ILE A 1036 21.21 -13.77 22.48
N GLU A 1037 21.51 -12.87 23.42
CA GLU A 1037 21.45 -13.18 24.85
C GLU A 1037 20.00 -13.48 25.28
N ARG A 1038 19.02 -12.66 24.88
CA ARG A 1038 17.57 -12.94 25.09
C ARG A 1038 17.12 -14.26 24.44
N LEU A 1039 17.57 -14.55 23.21
CA LEU A 1039 17.26 -15.81 22.51
C LEU A 1039 17.85 -17.02 23.24
N GLY A 1040 19.08 -16.89 23.77
CA GLY A 1040 19.73 -17.93 24.55
C GLY A 1040 19.01 -18.23 25.86
N ASP A 1041 18.49 -17.21 26.54
CA ASP A 1041 17.70 -17.38 27.76
C ASP A 1041 16.37 -18.11 27.48
N VAL A 1042 15.65 -17.73 26.40
CA VAL A 1042 14.42 -18.43 25.94
C VAL A 1042 14.71 -19.89 25.58
N VAL A 1043 15.80 -20.17 24.85
CA VAL A 1043 16.16 -21.56 24.49
C VAL A 1043 16.56 -22.38 25.72
N ARG A 1044 17.20 -21.76 26.73
CA ARG A 1044 17.56 -22.42 27.99
C ARG A 1044 16.31 -22.75 28.82
N GLU A 1045 15.41 -21.80 28.99
CA GLU A 1045 14.11 -22.00 29.67
C GLU A 1045 13.32 -23.16 29.05
N LEU A 1046 13.22 -23.20 27.71
CA LEU A 1046 12.51 -24.26 26.98
C LEU A 1046 13.19 -25.64 27.10
N LYS A 1047 14.50 -25.70 27.37
CA LYS A 1047 15.21 -26.97 27.61
C LYS A 1047 15.10 -27.42 29.06
N ASP A 1048 15.28 -26.53 30.02
CA ASP A 1048 15.25 -26.85 31.45
C ASP A 1048 13.85 -27.28 31.93
N ASN A 1049 12.78 -26.66 31.40
CA ASN A 1049 11.39 -26.97 31.75
C ASN A 1049 10.84 -28.27 31.13
N LYS A 1050 11.64 -29.04 30.37
CA LYS A 1050 11.27 -30.35 29.77
C LYS A 1050 9.85 -30.43 29.17
N PHE A 1051 9.59 -29.67 28.10
CA PHE A 1051 8.46 -29.88 27.15
C PHE A 1051 7.28 -30.72 27.67
N ASP A 1052 6.41 -30.12 28.51
CA ASP A 1052 5.18 -30.82 28.94
C ASP A 1052 4.32 -31.04 27.68
N SER A 1053 4.10 -32.31 27.33
CA SER A 1053 3.76 -32.73 25.96
C SER A 1053 2.32 -32.42 25.52
N LYS A 1054 1.63 -31.56 26.26
CA LYS A 1054 0.27 -31.07 26.00
C LYS A 1054 0.24 -29.86 25.08
N ASP A 1055 1.26 -28.99 25.15
CA ASP A 1055 1.35 -27.77 24.31
C ASP A 1055 1.49 -28.08 22.81
N ALA A 1056 1.90 -29.30 22.45
CA ALA A 1056 2.00 -29.76 21.07
C ALA A 1056 0.63 -29.95 20.36
N GLY A 1057 -0.49 -29.94 21.09
CA GLY A 1057 -1.82 -30.22 20.56
C GLY A 1057 -2.59 -29.03 19.97
N ALA A 1058 -2.05 -27.80 20.04
CA ALA A 1058 -2.78 -26.57 19.72
C ALA A 1058 -2.35 -25.92 18.37
N GLY A 1059 -1.93 -26.72 17.39
CA GLY A 1059 -1.19 -26.24 16.22
C GLY A 1059 -1.98 -25.82 14.97
N GLU A 1060 -3.16 -26.38 14.72
CA GLU A 1060 -3.82 -26.32 13.39
C GLU A 1060 -4.78 -25.12 13.18
N GLY A 1061 -4.95 -24.25 14.17
CA GLY A 1061 -6.07 -23.30 14.22
C GLY A 1061 -5.85 -21.90 13.63
N ASP A 1062 -4.61 -21.46 13.37
CA ASP A 1062 -4.31 -20.03 13.15
C ASP A 1062 -3.21 -19.80 12.10
N LEU A 1063 -3.62 -19.68 10.83
CA LEU A 1063 -2.73 -19.52 9.67
C LEU A 1063 -3.14 -18.39 8.70
N ASP A 1064 -4.26 -17.70 8.94
CA ASP A 1064 -4.80 -16.66 8.05
C ASP A 1064 -4.48 -15.22 8.48
N ALA A 1065 -3.89 -15.03 9.67
CA ALA A 1065 -3.65 -13.71 10.29
C ALA A 1065 -2.42 -12.93 9.76
N LEU A 1066 -1.73 -13.42 8.72
CA LEU A 1066 -0.54 -12.79 8.13
C LEU A 1066 -0.61 -12.72 6.59
N LYS A 1067 -1.35 -11.72 6.09
CA LYS A 1067 -1.37 -11.24 4.70
C LYS A 1067 -1.12 -9.73 4.69
#